data_AF-A0A0E0IXF7-F1
#
_entry.id   AF-A0A0E0IXF7-F1
#
_cell.length_a   1.000
_cell.length_b   1.000
_cell.length_c   1.000
_cell.angle_alpha   90.00
_cell.angle_beta   90.00
_cell.angle_gamma   90.00
#
_symmetry.space_group_name_H-M   'P 1'
#
loop_
_entity.id
_entity.type
_entity.pdbx_description
1 polymer ?
#
loop_
_entity_poly.entity_id
_entity_poly.type
_entity_poly.pdbx_seq_one_letter_code
_entity_poly.pdbx_strand_id
1 'polypeptide(L)'
;MDRTSQWVSSPDIPADLLIRIADDVFPLHKAVMVPKCGYIRKAVAAARGGATATVDLDLSALPGAADAFDKVARYCYGANFEISVRNAAALLCAAAFLDMHPTDGGLARRVEEFLAKVGLRTLPGAVAVLRSCEGLLPAAEEIGVVQRSADAIALRICNEVLFPTRSPPEWWTAELAALSPASFHKVITALRCRRAEPEVLVAAATAYAELLLAEVLAADGHAADHSGMHRALVESVVAVLPSTDDAPLPAAFLCHLLHVAITIGASAKTCRDLELRVAATVAKTVDEVAAEIATEESLPISKFVGLAGAVPKEARATHDCLYRAVDIYLKAHPALEEMEREKVCSVMDPLKLSYQGRLHASQNNRLPLQAVLSALYYDQLKLRSGDEGGGGWDAYGNGVMRSSAAGSARKQAKEEASLARENEALRSELARMRAYVSGMQQQSKGSSSSRGKKGSWLRTLSRLNPFKAGIWGKDTSGIVDGKTDAMNSVKAKRRRHYITPPETYRTVIFFPVSLFFHGSDQWRRTSPVLGRNSLGRRTPYTSGFSCVHRCSRHARRRLKLSGCGAQWDPRVGLILSIRAVKSTVALTTDVENGSAHECPCDGHVPHPAELERRDASPSPPPSAHHLLLLLALASDMEDAHHHHWTMVERRGTQLWASGRPFIIHGFNTYWLMSFAADQATRLRVTAAIAEAGLNVCCTWAFSDGGYRALQTAPFHYDEDVFRALDFVVSEARRHNMRLILSLCNNWEDYGGKAQYVRWGKEAGLDLTSEDDFFSDPTIKSYYKAFVEAVVTRINTVTNETYKDDPTILAWELINEPHCPSDPSGDTLQAWIEEMASYVKSIDPVHLLEIGIEGFYGPSIPELLPENHLQFVDKWMQQHIDDAANLLGMPIVVGEFGVSVKDGKFGNEFREDFMKTIYRIFLSSWKEGVIGGGCLLWQLFPEGAEHMDDGYAVIFAKSPSTLSLLANHLRCLEC
;
A
#
# COMPACT_ATOMS: atom_id res chain seq x y z
N MET A 1 56.78 28.79 5.61
CA MET A 1 57.37 28.81 6.96
C MET A 1 56.34 29.05 8.06
N ASP A 2 55.19 29.68 7.80
CA ASP A 2 54.20 30.02 8.85
C ASP A 2 53.32 28.86 9.36
N ARG A 3 53.15 27.76 8.60
CA ARG A 3 52.20 26.68 8.99
C ARG A 3 52.63 25.87 10.21
N THR A 4 53.94 25.69 10.44
CA THR A 4 54.48 24.87 11.52
C THR A 4 55.03 25.68 12.71
N SER A 5 55.44 26.94 12.50
CA SER A 5 56.09 27.77 13.52
C SER A 5 55.21 28.15 14.72
N GLN A 6 53.89 28.04 14.58
CA GLN A 6 52.93 28.48 15.60
C GLN A 6 52.66 27.46 16.72
N TRP A 7 52.93 26.17 16.50
CA TRP A 7 52.53 25.09 17.44
C TRP A 7 53.63 24.06 17.71
N VAL A 8 54.83 24.24 17.16
CA VAL A 8 56.00 23.43 17.50
C VAL A 8 56.69 24.06 18.71
N SER A 9 56.61 23.40 19.87
CA SER A 9 56.97 23.94 21.20
C SER A 9 58.47 24.18 21.48
N SER A 10 59.36 23.94 20.50
CA SER A 10 60.81 24.18 20.64
C SER A 10 61.37 24.91 19.43
N PRO A 11 61.28 26.25 19.39
CA PRO A 11 61.92 27.04 18.33
C PRO A 11 63.47 26.97 18.38
N ASP A 12 64.06 26.54 19.49
CA ASP A 12 65.51 26.47 19.71
C ASP A 12 66.17 25.18 19.18
N ILE A 13 65.40 24.20 18.71
CA ILE A 13 65.90 22.95 18.12
C ILE A 13 65.73 23.03 16.59
N PRO A 14 66.81 22.89 15.79
CA PRO A 14 66.70 22.93 14.34
C PRO A 14 65.97 21.67 13.83
N ALA A 15 65.05 21.88 12.87
CA ALA A 15 64.35 20.78 12.20
C ALA A 15 65.33 19.86 11.46
N ASP A 16 65.28 18.56 11.76
CA ASP A 16 66.09 17.51 11.14
C ASP A 16 65.29 16.65 10.13
N LEU A 17 64.01 16.99 9.90
CA LEU A 17 63.14 16.38 8.90
C LEU A 17 62.38 17.45 8.13
N LEU A 18 62.51 17.46 6.81
CA LEU A 18 61.71 18.29 5.91
C LEU A 18 60.73 17.39 5.16
N ILE A 19 59.43 17.71 5.25
CA ILE A 19 58.39 17.04 4.47
C ILE A 19 57.86 18.02 3.43
N ARG A 20 57.87 17.64 2.16
CA ARG A 20 57.30 18.40 1.05
C ARG A 20 56.00 17.75 0.58
N ILE A 21 54.94 18.55 0.45
CA ILE A 21 53.66 18.11 -0.10
C ILE A 21 53.21 19.18 -1.08
N ALA A 22 53.32 18.90 -2.38
CA ALA A 22 53.19 19.92 -3.42
C ALA A 22 54.06 21.15 -3.10
N ASP A 23 53.47 22.33 -2.99
CA ASP A 23 54.18 23.59 -2.72
C ASP A 23 54.40 23.85 -1.21
N ASP A 24 53.80 23.06 -0.33
CA ASP A 24 53.94 23.19 1.12
C ASP A 24 55.17 22.44 1.65
N VAL A 25 55.92 23.10 2.54
CA VAL A 25 57.09 22.51 3.23
C VAL A 25 56.88 22.56 4.73
N PHE A 26 56.97 21.40 5.38
CA PHE A 26 56.83 21.20 6.81
C PHE A 26 58.19 20.89 7.43
N PRO A 27 58.85 21.87 8.09
CA PRO A 27 60.02 21.61 8.90
C PRO A 27 59.62 20.98 10.24
N LEU A 28 60.03 19.74 10.46
CA LEU A 28 59.64 18.86 11.57
C LEU A 28 60.85 18.14 12.18
N HIS A 29 60.59 17.33 13.19
CA HIS A 29 61.61 16.63 13.97
C HIS A 29 61.44 15.10 13.88
N LYS A 30 62.50 14.38 13.50
CA LYS A 30 62.50 12.91 13.40
C LYS A 30 62.08 12.25 14.71
N ALA A 31 62.55 12.78 15.84
CA ALA A 31 62.26 12.26 17.18
C ALA A 31 60.75 12.24 17.50
N VAL A 32 59.96 13.12 16.89
CA VAL A 32 58.51 13.20 17.09
C VAL A 32 57.74 12.36 16.06
N MET A 33 58.17 12.39 14.79
CA MET A 33 57.44 11.75 13.69
C MET A 33 57.71 10.25 13.57
N VAL A 34 58.97 9.81 13.69
CA VAL A 34 59.40 8.42 13.48
C VAL A 34 58.71 7.39 14.41
N PRO A 35 58.47 7.69 15.70
CA PRO A 35 57.77 6.75 16.58
C PRO A 35 56.31 6.49 16.18
N LYS A 36 55.65 7.47 15.55
CA LYS A 36 54.20 7.46 15.27
C LYS A 36 53.85 7.16 13.81
N CYS A 37 54.77 7.37 12.88
CA CYS A 37 54.56 7.18 11.44
C CYS A 37 55.49 6.11 10.88
N GLY A 38 54.95 4.91 10.59
CA GLY A 38 55.71 3.78 10.08
C GLY A 38 56.32 4.02 8.70
N TYR A 39 55.64 4.80 7.85
CA TYR A 39 56.15 5.19 6.54
C TYR A 39 57.40 6.06 6.67
N ILE A 40 57.31 7.13 7.49
CA ILE A 40 58.43 8.05 7.73
C ILE A 40 59.60 7.31 8.38
N ARG A 41 59.33 6.41 9.33
CA ARG A 41 60.37 5.56 9.95
C ARG A 41 61.14 4.75 8.90
N LYS A 42 60.46 4.10 7.97
CA LYS A 42 61.07 3.33 6.88
C LYS A 42 61.87 4.25 5.93
N ALA A 43 61.30 5.39 5.57
CA ALA A 43 61.94 6.36 4.67
C ALA A 43 63.21 6.99 5.27
N VAL A 44 63.17 7.38 6.55
CA VAL A 44 64.33 7.91 7.28
C VAL A 44 65.42 6.86 7.42
N ALA A 45 65.07 5.59 7.67
CA ALA A 45 66.05 4.50 7.76
C ALA A 45 66.74 4.19 6.41
N ALA A 46 66.06 4.46 5.29
CA ALA A 46 66.60 4.29 3.95
C ALA A 46 67.45 5.48 3.45
N ALA A 47 67.36 6.63 4.10
CA ALA A 47 68.09 7.84 3.71
C ALA A 47 69.60 7.68 3.95
N ARG A 48 70.40 7.97 2.92
CA ARG A 48 71.87 7.89 3.00
C ARG A 48 72.43 9.13 3.69
N GLY A 49 72.60 9.06 5.01
CA GLY A 49 73.22 10.08 5.85
C GLY A 49 73.35 9.60 7.30
N GLY A 50 74.38 10.07 8.02
CA GLY A 50 74.53 9.75 9.45
C GLY A 50 73.35 10.23 10.30
N ALA A 51 73.26 9.82 11.56
CA ALA A 51 72.13 10.11 12.45
C ALA A 51 71.75 11.61 12.55
N THR A 52 72.69 12.52 12.28
CA THR A 52 72.55 13.98 12.37
C THR A 52 72.19 14.68 11.06
N ALA A 53 72.08 13.98 9.92
CA ALA A 53 71.79 14.61 8.63
C ALA A 53 70.30 14.94 8.48
N THR A 54 69.95 16.15 8.02
CA THR A 54 68.56 16.50 7.70
C THR A 54 68.04 15.62 6.57
N VAL A 55 66.87 14.99 6.77
CA VAL A 55 66.23 14.16 5.75
C VAL A 55 65.11 14.95 5.08
N ASP A 56 65.08 14.96 3.76
CA ASP A 56 64.06 15.62 2.95
C ASP A 56 63.21 14.54 2.26
N LEU A 57 61.90 14.52 2.53
CA LEU A 57 60.96 13.53 1.98
C LEU A 57 59.83 14.24 1.22
N ASP A 58 59.53 13.71 0.03
CA ASP A 58 58.37 14.12 -0.75
C ASP A 58 57.19 13.19 -0.45
N LEU A 59 56.08 13.78 0.03
CA LEU A 59 54.81 13.13 0.32
C LEU A 59 53.67 13.74 -0.52
N SER A 60 53.96 14.25 -1.71
CA SER A 60 52.95 14.82 -2.61
C SER A 60 51.83 13.85 -3.00
N ALA A 61 52.04 12.54 -2.84
CA ALA A 61 51.03 11.50 -3.06
C ALA A 61 50.07 11.27 -1.85
N LEU A 62 50.23 12.01 -0.75
CA LEU A 62 49.40 11.83 0.45
C LEU A 62 47.92 12.21 0.17
N PRO A 63 46.96 11.31 0.42
CA PRO A 63 45.54 11.63 0.34
C PRO A 63 45.16 12.78 1.31
N GLY A 64 44.41 13.76 0.81
CA GLY A 64 44.05 14.96 1.58
C GLY A 64 45.14 16.03 1.68
N ALA A 65 46.29 15.79 1.02
CA ALA A 65 47.37 16.74 0.81
C ALA A 65 47.85 17.44 2.12
N ALA A 66 48.35 18.67 1.99
CA ALA A 66 48.96 19.42 3.07
C ALA A 66 48.01 19.65 4.26
N ASP A 67 46.71 19.80 4.01
CA ASP A 67 45.72 20.08 5.06
C ASP A 67 45.45 18.87 5.98
N ALA A 68 45.49 17.65 5.41
CA ALA A 68 45.43 16.42 6.20
C ALA A 68 46.75 16.22 6.95
N PHE A 69 47.88 16.44 6.27
CA PHE A 69 49.20 16.29 6.88
C PHE A 69 49.44 17.25 8.04
N ASP A 70 49.02 18.52 7.94
CA ASP A 70 49.14 19.51 9.02
C ASP A 70 48.50 18.99 10.32
N LYS A 71 47.32 18.39 10.22
CA LYS A 71 46.61 17.81 11.37
C LYS A 71 47.26 16.53 11.88
N VAL A 72 47.78 15.69 10.98
CA VAL A 72 48.59 14.52 11.38
C VAL A 72 49.85 14.97 12.13
N ALA A 73 50.53 16.00 11.64
CA ALA A 73 51.71 16.57 12.29
C ALA A 73 51.33 17.16 13.67
N ARG A 74 50.27 17.97 13.76
CA ARG A 74 49.74 18.46 15.06
C ARG A 74 49.47 17.32 16.03
N TYR A 75 48.84 16.23 15.59
CA TYR A 75 48.64 15.02 16.40
C TYR A 75 49.97 14.43 16.90
N CYS A 76 50.97 14.32 16.03
CA CYS A 76 52.28 13.81 16.41
C CYS A 76 52.97 14.70 17.45
N TYR A 77 52.80 16.02 17.37
CA TYR A 77 53.31 16.99 18.32
C TYR A 77 52.45 17.17 19.59
N GLY A 78 51.30 16.49 19.69
CA GLY A 78 50.38 16.66 20.81
C GLY A 78 49.63 18.00 20.81
N ALA A 79 49.64 18.72 19.68
CA ALA A 79 48.90 19.96 19.49
C ALA A 79 47.42 19.67 19.20
N ASN A 80 46.55 20.60 19.61
CA ASN A 80 45.10 20.48 19.40
C ASN A 80 44.73 20.80 17.95
N PHE A 81 43.75 20.06 17.43
CA PHE A 81 43.09 20.30 16.15
C PHE A 81 41.69 19.71 16.19
N GLU A 82 40.81 20.18 15.31
CA GLU A 82 39.42 19.74 15.24
C GLU A 82 39.24 18.61 14.20
N ILE A 83 38.58 17.53 14.61
CA ILE A 83 38.06 16.50 13.72
C ILE A 83 36.63 16.91 13.34
N SER A 84 36.36 16.99 12.04
CA SER A 84 35.05 17.38 11.50
C SER A 84 34.62 16.44 10.37
N VAL A 85 33.34 16.50 9.99
CA VAL A 85 32.80 15.72 8.85
C VAL A 85 33.50 15.99 7.52
N ARG A 86 34.14 17.16 7.37
CA ARG A 86 34.86 17.55 6.14
C ARG A 86 36.29 17.01 6.06
N ASN A 87 36.91 16.68 7.20
CA ASN A 87 38.32 16.26 7.25
C ASN A 87 38.51 14.81 7.74
N ALA A 88 37.49 14.17 8.31
CA ALA A 88 37.60 12.84 8.88
C ALA A 88 38.06 11.78 7.86
N ALA A 89 37.50 11.78 6.64
CA ALA A 89 37.91 10.85 5.59
C ALA A 89 39.39 11.04 5.21
N ALA A 90 39.81 12.30 4.99
CA ALA A 90 41.18 12.64 4.67
C ALA A 90 42.17 12.22 5.76
N LEU A 91 41.81 12.40 7.04
CA LEU A 91 42.64 11.98 8.17
C LEU A 91 42.78 10.46 8.28
N LEU A 92 41.73 9.69 7.99
CA LEU A 92 41.82 8.23 7.94
C LEU A 92 42.72 7.76 6.79
N CYS A 93 42.54 8.33 5.60
CA CYS A 93 43.39 8.01 4.44
C CYS A 93 44.85 8.37 4.71
N ALA A 94 45.12 9.55 5.28
CA ALA A 94 46.47 9.98 5.64
C ALA A 94 47.11 9.10 6.73
N ALA A 95 46.35 8.73 7.76
CA ALA A 95 46.83 7.84 8.82
C ALA A 95 47.17 6.44 8.29
N ALA A 96 46.35 5.90 7.37
CA ALA A 96 46.60 4.65 6.69
C ALA A 96 47.84 4.73 5.78
N PHE A 97 47.94 5.78 4.95
CA PHE A 97 49.08 6.00 4.06
C PHE A 97 50.41 6.09 4.83
N LEU A 98 50.41 6.80 5.97
CA LEU A 98 51.59 7.01 6.79
C LEU A 98 51.94 5.81 7.69
N ASP A 99 51.19 4.70 7.60
CA ASP A 99 51.39 3.48 8.40
C ASP A 99 51.44 3.83 9.90
N MET A 100 50.43 4.60 10.36
CA MET A 100 50.34 5.04 11.75
C MET A 100 49.79 3.92 12.64
N HIS A 101 50.61 3.41 13.55
CA HIS A 101 50.23 2.30 14.43
C HIS A 101 49.29 2.75 15.55
N PRO A 102 48.25 1.96 15.88
CA PRO A 102 47.40 2.22 17.03
C PRO A 102 48.18 1.92 18.32
N THR A 103 48.83 2.93 18.88
CA THR A 103 48.99 2.98 20.34
C THR A 103 47.61 3.28 20.94
N ASP A 104 47.31 2.85 22.17
CA ASP A 104 46.01 3.14 22.81
C ASP A 104 45.68 4.65 22.70
N GLY A 105 44.67 5.00 21.88
CA GLY A 105 44.37 6.42 21.55
C GLY A 105 44.92 6.96 20.22
N GLY A 106 45.35 6.10 19.29
CA GLY A 106 45.83 6.44 17.93
C GLY A 106 44.92 7.38 17.13
N LEU A 107 45.48 8.17 16.20
CA LEU A 107 44.74 9.14 15.36
C LEU A 107 43.57 8.48 14.61
N ALA A 108 43.83 7.37 13.93
CA ALA A 108 42.79 6.64 13.19
C ALA A 108 41.61 6.25 14.10
N ARG A 109 41.90 5.71 15.30
CA ARG A 109 40.89 5.34 16.30
C ARG A 109 40.05 6.54 16.76
N ARG A 110 40.68 7.71 16.99
CA ARG A 110 39.97 8.95 17.36
C ARG A 110 39.03 9.42 16.24
N VAL A 111 39.45 9.29 14.99
CA VAL A 111 38.61 9.66 13.83
C VAL A 111 37.49 8.64 13.62
N GLU A 112 37.75 7.34 13.79
CA GLU A 112 36.71 6.31 13.71
C GLU A 112 35.65 6.47 14.81
N GLU A 113 36.06 6.79 16.04
CA GLU A 113 35.11 7.12 17.11
C GLU A 113 34.26 8.35 16.77
N PHE A 114 34.87 9.39 16.19
CA PHE A 114 34.14 10.57 15.74
C PHE A 114 33.11 10.21 14.65
N LEU A 115 33.50 9.43 13.65
CA LEU A 115 32.57 8.98 12.60
C LEU A 115 31.42 8.15 13.20
N ALA A 116 31.71 7.23 14.12
CA ALA A 116 30.70 6.36 14.73
C ALA A 116 29.74 7.10 15.69
N LYS A 117 30.24 8.10 16.43
CA LYS A 117 29.47 8.83 17.46
C LYS A 117 28.84 10.13 16.94
N VAL A 118 29.39 10.71 15.87
CA VAL A 118 28.99 12.04 15.38
C VAL A 118 28.81 12.03 13.86
N GLY A 119 29.88 11.79 13.10
CA GLY A 119 29.92 12.08 11.67
C GLY A 119 28.89 11.30 10.85
N LEU A 120 28.69 10.02 11.15
CA LEU A 120 27.74 9.14 10.47
C LEU A 120 26.45 8.95 11.28
N ARG A 121 26.14 9.85 12.23
CA ARG A 121 24.91 9.76 13.06
C ARG A 121 23.74 10.53 12.48
N THR A 122 23.98 11.59 11.72
CA THR A 122 22.94 12.40 11.07
C THR A 122 23.02 12.26 9.55
N LEU A 123 21.91 12.50 8.84
CA LEU A 123 21.88 12.45 7.38
C LEU A 123 22.81 13.51 6.76
N PRO A 124 22.75 14.80 7.17
CA PRO A 124 23.67 15.81 6.64
C PRO A 124 25.14 15.50 6.96
N GLY A 125 25.41 14.90 8.14
CA GLY A 125 26.76 14.48 8.51
C GLY A 125 27.29 13.37 7.60
N ALA A 126 26.49 12.33 7.37
CA ALA A 126 26.88 11.21 6.51
C ALA A 126 27.06 11.65 5.04
N VAL A 127 26.18 12.53 4.54
CA VAL A 127 26.32 13.16 3.21
C VAL A 127 27.60 13.98 3.13
N ALA A 128 27.90 14.82 4.12
CA ALA A 128 29.12 15.63 4.13
C ALA A 128 30.39 14.77 4.14
N VAL A 129 30.41 13.66 4.89
CA VAL A 129 31.54 12.71 4.89
C VAL A 129 31.67 12.06 3.52
N LEU A 130 30.58 11.56 2.93
CA LEU A 130 30.61 10.92 1.61
C LEU A 130 31.13 11.89 0.53
N ARG A 131 30.65 13.14 0.53
CA ARG A 131 31.15 14.19 -0.39
C ARG A 131 32.63 14.47 -0.21
N SER A 132 33.12 14.49 1.03
CA SER A 132 34.56 14.70 1.29
C SER A 132 35.45 13.57 0.75
N CYS A 133 34.88 12.40 0.46
CA CYS A 133 35.62 11.26 -0.09
C CYS A 133 35.91 11.37 -1.59
N GLU A 134 35.18 12.21 -2.35
CA GLU A 134 35.29 12.28 -3.81
C GLU A 134 36.71 12.66 -4.27
N GLY A 135 37.34 13.63 -3.58
CA GLY A 135 38.73 14.04 -3.84
C GLY A 135 39.80 13.09 -3.25
N LEU A 136 39.39 11.97 -2.65
CA LEU A 136 40.26 11.02 -1.94
C LEU A 136 40.23 9.61 -2.56
N LEU A 137 39.51 9.42 -3.66
CA LEU A 137 39.45 8.14 -4.36
C LEU A 137 40.78 7.84 -5.08
N PRO A 138 41.25 6.57 -5.09
CA PRO A 138 40.61 5.37 -4.56
C PRO A 138 40.87 5.10 -3.06
N ALA A 139 41.77 5.84 -2.41
CA ALA A 139 42.20 5.56 -1.03
C ALA A 139 41.04 5.52 -0.02
N ALA A 140 40.04 6.40 -0.17
CA ALA A 140 38.84 6.41 0.69
C ALA A 140 37.93 5.17 0.50
N GLU A 141 37.92 4.56 -0.68
CA GLU A 141 37.20 3.30 -0.92
C GLU A 141 37.92 2.12 -0.28
N GLU A 142 39.25 2.05 -0.42
CA GLU A 142 40.07 0.96 0.14
C GLU A 142 39.96 0.86 1.67
N ILE A 143 39.88 2.00 2.36
CA ILE A 143 39.68 2.04 3.82
C ILE A 143 38.21 1.84 4.23
N GLY A 144 37.28 1.74 3.28
CA GLY A 144 35.86 1.48 3.52
C GLY A 144 35.04 2.67 4.03
N VAL A 145 35.57 3.90 4.08
CA VAL A 145 34.81 5.07 4.57
C VAL A 145 33.67 5.45 3.60
N VAL A 146 33.86 5.25 2.30
CA VAL A 146 32.83 5.49 1.28
C VAL A 146 31.62 4.58 1.49
N GLN A 147 31.83 3.26 1.60
CA GLN A 147 30.75 2.30 1.81
C GLN A 147 30.00 2.56 3.12
N ARG A 148 30.74 2.77 4.23
CA ARG A 148 30.12 3.07 5.54
C ARG A 148 29.27 4.34 5.51
N SER A 149 29.69 5.36 4.74
CA SER A 149 28.94 6.60 4.59
C SER A 149 27.69 6.39 3.74
N ALA A 150 27.79 5.65 2.64
CA ALA A 150 26.65 5.30 1.81
C ALA A 150 25.61 4.45 2.57
N ASP A 151 26.06 3.45 3.34
CA ASP A 151 25.18 2.63 4.19
C ASP A 151 24.48 3.45 5.28
N ALA A 152 25.21 4.41 5.85
CA ALA A 152 24.67 5.36 6.83
C ALA A 152 23.61 6.28 6.21
N ILE A 153 23.81 6.78 5.00
CA ILE A 153 22.81 7.56 4.26
C ILE A 153 21.60 6.68 3.95
N ALA A 154 21.81 5.49 3.37
CA ALA A 154 20.74 4.57 3.01
C ALA A 154 19.84 4.21 4.21
N LEU A 155 20.43 3.88 5.37
CA LEU A 155 19.67 3.63 6.60
C LEU A 155 18.76 4.82 6.98
N ARG A 156 19.25 6.05 6.83
CA ARG A 156 18.52 7.26 7.22
C ARG A 156 17.44 7.62 6.22
N ILE A 157 17.70 7.47 4.94
CA ILE A 157 16.69 7.67 3.90
C ILE A 157 15.56 6.65 4.06
N CYS A 158 15.86 5.37 4.34
CA CYS A 158 14.81 4.41 4.69
C CYS A 158 13.95 4.91 5.85
N ASN A 159 14.58 5.42 6.91
CA ASN A 159 13.84 5.92 8.06
C ASN A 159 13.04 7.19 7.75
N GLU A 160 13.58 8.15 7.01
CA GLU A 160 12.87 9.41 6.71
C GLU A 160 11.74 9.24 5.69
N VAL A 161 11.89 8.35 4.71
CA VAL A 161 10.82 8.06 3.73
C VAL A 161 9.66 7.32 4.39
N LEU A 162 9.96 6.35 5.25
CA LEU A 162 8.94 5.57 5.95
C LEU A 162 8.39 6.33 7.17
N PHE A 163 9.23 7.11 7.86
CA PHE A 163 8.93 7.80 9.12
C PHE A 163 9.52 9.23 9.12
N PRO A 164 8.88 10.20 8.42
CA PRO A 164 9.39 11.56 8.34
C PRO A 164 9.57 12.19 9.73
N THR A 165 10.78 12.69 10.03
CA THR A 165 11.07 13.26 11.35
C THR A 165 10.91 14.78 11.42
N ARG A 166 10.63 15.44 10.28
CA ARG A 166 10.52 16.90 10.15
C ARG A 166 9.45 17.29 9.15
N SER A 167 9.01 18.54 9.25
CA SER A 167 8.17 19.21 8.24
C SER A 167 8.99 20.30 7.55
N PRO A 168 9.02 20.37 6.20
CA PRO A 168 8.35 19.47 5.26
C PRO A 168 8.99 18.05 5.25
N PRO A 169 8.20 16.99 5.00
CA PRO A 169 8.66 15.60 5.06
C PRO A 169 9.77 15.29 4.04
N GLU A 170 9.85 16.05 2.95
CA GLU A 170 10.88 15.94 1.91
C GLU A 170 12.20 16.67 2.22
N TRP A 171 12.45 17.12 3.46
CA TRP A 171 13.69 17.85 3.80
C TRP A 171 14.99 17.10 3.41
N TRP A 172 14.96 15.76 3.42
CA TRP A 172 16.11 14.89 3.10
C TRP A 172 16.46 14.90 1.61
N THR A 173 15.56 15.35 0.74
CA THR A 173 15.73 15.35 -0.72
C THR A 173 16.88 16.29 -1.13
N ALA A 174 16.96 17.47 -0.51
CA ALA A 174 18.02 18.44 -0.74
C ALA A 174 19.41 17.90 -0.33
N GLU A 175 19.48 17.05 0.69
CA GLU A 175 20.74 16.39 1.11
C GLU A 175 21.23 15.39 0.06
N LEU A 176 20.31 14.67 -0.60
CA LEU A 176 20.67 13.76 -1.69
C LEU A 176 21.10 14.53 -2.95
N ALA A 177 20.41 15.61 -3.29
CA ALA A 177 20.76 16.46 -4.44
C ALA A 177 22.18 17.05 -4.33
N ALA A 178 22.71 17.20 -3.11
CA ALA A 178 24.08 17.65 -2.88
C ALA A 178 25.16 16.61 -3.26
N LEU A 179 24.80 15.36 -3.56
CA LEU A 179 25.71 14.28 -3.97
C LEU A 179 25.96 14.30 -5.49
N SER A 180 27.19 14.01 -5.90
CA SER A 180 27.47 13.71 -7.31
C SER A 180 26.75 12.43 -7.75
N PRO A 181 26.49 12.23 -9.07
CA PRO A 181 25.86 10.99 -9.56
C PRO A 181 26.62 9.73 -9.16
N ALA A 182 27.96 9.79 -9.13
CA ALA A 182 28.79 8.67 -8.70
C ALA A 182 28.57 8.34 -7.20
N SER A 183 28.53 9.35 -6.33
CA SER A 183 28.23 9.18 -4.91
C SER A 183 26.80 8.72 -4.66
N PHE A 184 25.83 9.27 -5.40
CA PHE A 184 24.43 8.84 -5.32
C PHE A 184 24.25 7.38 -5.77
N HIS A 185 24.97 6.93 -6.79
CA HIS A 185 24.97 5.52 -7.20
C HIS A 185 25.40 4.58 -6.05
N LYS A 186 26.38 4.99 -5.23
CA LYS A 186 26.77 4.23 -4.03
C LYS A 186 25.63 4.16 -3.02
N VAL A 187 24.87 5.23 -2.85
CA VAL A 187 23.68 5.27 -1.96
C VAL A 187 22.57 4.36 -2.48
N ILE A 188 22.23 4.41 -3.77
CA ILE A 188 21.23 3.50 -4.38
C ILE A 188 21.67 2.05 -4.28
N THR A 189 22.96 1.77 -4.48
CA THR A 189 23.52 0.42 -4.30
C THR A 189 23.41 -0.03 -2.85
N ALA A 190 23.72 0.83 -1.88
CA ALA A 190 23.54 0.54 -0.46
C ALA A 190 22.05 0.28 -0.11
N LEU A 191 21.11 1.06 -0.66
CA LEU A 191 19.67 0.82 -0.49
C LEU A 191 19.25 -0.55 -1.03
N ARG A 192 19.74 -0.94 -2.22
CA ARG A 192 19.50 -2.28 -2.79
C ARG A 192 20.09 -3.40 -1.94
N CYS A 193 21.35 -3.27 -1.51
CA CYS A 193 22.00 -4.27 -0.65
C CYS A 193 21.27 -4.44 0.69
N ARG A 194 20.59 -3.40 1.17
CA ARG A 194 19.75 -3.42 2.36
C ARG A 194 18.35 -3.97 2.13
N ARG A 195 17.99 -4.33 0.88
CA ARG A 195 16.63 -4.73 0.48
C ARG A 195 15.59 -3.70 0.90
N ALA A 196 15.91 -2.41 0.70
CA ALA A 196 14.96 -1.34 0.96
C ALA A 196 13.68 -1.57 0.14
N GLU A 197 12.53 -1.22 0.72
CA GLU A 197 11.24 -1.31 0.04
C GLU A 197 11.27 -0.54 -1.30
N PRO A 198 10.59 -1.03 -2.35
CA PRO A 198 10.55 -0.36 -3.64
C PRO A 198 10.15 1.12 -3.54
N GLU A 199 9.25 1.46 -2.61
CA GLU A 199 8.83 2.84 -2.33
C GLU A 199 9.99 3.76 -1.94
N VAL A 200 10.96 3.26 -1.16
CA VAL A 200 12.14 4.04 -0.74
C VAL A 200 13.08 4.27 -1.92
N LEU A 201 13.28 3.25 -2.75
CA LEU A 201 14.09 3.36 -3.97
C LEU A 201 13.47 4.35 -4.96
N VAL A 202 12.16 4.29 -5.15
CA VAL A 202 11.41 5.24 -5.97
C VAL A 202 11.54 6.64 -5.40
N ALA A 203 11.20 6.86 -4.13
CA ALA A 203 11.25 8.19 -3.52
C ALA A 203 12.64 8.83 -3.63
N ALA A 204 13.70 8.09 -3.30
CA ALA A 204 15.07 8.59 -3.38
C ALA A 204 15.50 8.93 -4.81
N ALA A 205 15.16 8.07 -5.79
CA ALA A 205 15.51 8.27 -7.19
C ALA A 205 14.75 9.44 -7.82
N THR A 206 13.45 9.54 -7.54
CA THR A 206 12.57 10.59 -8.07
C THR A 206 12.98 11.94 -7.51
N ALA A 207 13.19 12.04 -6.19
CA ALA A 207 13.62 13.28 -5.54
C ALA A 207 14.99 13.78 -6.02
N TYR A 208 15.97 12.87 -6.17
CA TYR A 208 17.30 13.22 -6.68
C TYR A 208 17.22 13.76 -8.11
N ALA A 209 16.42 13.09 -8.96
CA ALA A 209 16.24 13.51 -10.34
C ALA A 209 15.49 14.84 -10.46
N GLU A 210 14.35 15.00 -9.78
CA GLU A 210 13.52 16.22 -9.87
C GLU A 210 14.27 17.47 -9.42
N LEU A 211 15.03 17.41 -8.32
CA LEU A 211 15.81 18.56 -7.85
C LEU A 211 16.93 18.93 -8.84
N LEU A 212 17.61 17.95 -9.42
CA LEU A 212 18.64 18.20 -10.44
C LEU A 212 18.05 18.69 -11.77
N LEU A 213 16.85 18.23 -12.12
CA LEU A 213 16.13 18.68 -13.32
C LEU A 213 15.56 20.08 -13.14
N ALA A 214 15.12 20.45 -11.93
CA ALA A 214 14.66 21.80 -11.62
C ALA A 214 15.77 22.84 -11.87
N GLU A 215 17.02 22.52 -11.55
CA GLU A 215 18.17 23.37 -11.88
C GLU A 215 18.36 23.52 -13.41
N VAL A 216 18.17 22.43 -14.18
CA VAL A 216 18.27 22.44 -15.64
C VAL A 216 17.14 23.24 -16.29
N LEU A 217 15.92 23.15 -15.74
CA LEU A 217 14.72 23.83 -16.26
C LEU A 217 14.62 25.30 -15.83
N ALA A 218 15.20 25.68 -14.69
CA ALA A 218 15.26 27.07 -14.23
C ALA A 218 16.27 27.94 -15.02
N ALA A 219 17.13 27.32 -15.84
CA ALA A 219 18.11 28.01 -16.67
C ALA A 219 17.47 28.58 -17.95
N ASP A 220 16.55 29.55 -17.81
CA ASP A 220 16.01 30.30 -18.94
C ASP A 220 17.02 31.34 -19.46
N GLY A 221 17.49 31.18 -20.70
CA GLY A 221 17.79 32.32 -21.57
C GLY A 221 19.20 32.51 -22.15
N HIS A 222 20.25 31.79 -21.72
CA HIS A 222 21.60 31.92 -22.32
C HIS A 222 22.12 30.58 -22.86
N ALA A 223 21.44 30.12 -23.92
CA ALA A 223 21.61 28.80 -24.53
C ALA A 223 22.72 28.77 -25.59
N ALA A 224 23.93 28.36 -25.17
CA ALA A 224 24.87 27.62 -26.02
C ALA A 224 25.93 26.88 -25.17
N ASP A 225 26.47 27.55 -24.14
CA ASP A 225 27.66 27.06 -23.42
C ASP A 225 27.33 25.98 -22.35
N HIS A 226 26.14 26.03 -21.75
CA HIS A 226 25.73 25.07 -20.70
C HIS A 226 24.99 23.81 -21.22
N SER A 227 24.67 23.74 -22.52
CA SER A 227 23.95 22.60 -23.11
C SER A 227 24.71 21.28 -22.96
N GLY A 228 26.05 21.31 -23.05
CA GLY A 228 26.90 20.14 -22.83
C GLY A 228 26.84 19.60 -21.40
N MET A 229 26.82 20.49 -20.42
CA MET A 229 26.80 20.16 -19.00
C MET A 229 25.43 19.61 -18.56
N HIS A 230 24.34 20.24 -18.99
CA HIS A 230 22.97 19.75 -18.70
C HIS A 230 22.72 18.38 -19.33
N ARG A 231 23.22 18.14 -20.54
CA ARG A 231 23.16 16.83 -21.20
C ARG A 231 23.86 15.76 -20.37
N ALA A 232 25.12 16.00 -20.00
CA ALA A 232 25.91 15.05 -19.21
C ALA A 232 25.27 14.76 -17.85
N LEU A 233 24.64 15.76 -17.23
CA LEU A 233 23.91 15.60 -15.97
C LEU A 233 22.70 14.66 -16.12
N VAL A 234 21.82 14.90 -17.10
CA VAL A 234 20.64 14.05 -17.34
C VAL A 234 21.06 12.62 -17.70
N GLU A 235 22.08 12.45 -18.52
CA GLU A 235 22.61 11.11 -18.84
C GLU A 235 23.15 10.38 -17.60
N SER A 236 23.81 11.12 -16.70
CA SER A 236 24.31 10.56 -15.43
C SER A 236 23.19 10.22 -14.47
N VAL A 237 22.13 11.03 -14.40
CA VAL A 237 20.93 10.76 -13.58
C VAL A 237 20.21 9.51 -14.09
N VAL A 238 19.96 9.40 -15.39
CA VAL A 238 19.30 8.23 -15.98
C VAL A 238 20.09 6.95 -15.72
N ALA A 239 21.43 7.02 -15.76
CA ALA A 239 22.31 5.89 -15.50
C ALA A 239 22.25 5.36 -14.05
N VAL A 240 21.84 6.19 -13.08
CA VAL A 240 21.76 5.80 -11.66
C VAL A 240 20.36 5.44 -11.19
N LEU A 241 19.33 5.63 -12.02
CA LEU A 241 17.95 5.23 -11.72
C LEU A 241 17.82 3.70 -11.53
N PRO A 242 16.93 3.24 -10.64
CA PRO A 242 16.66 1.82 -10.47
C PRO A 242 16.16 1.17 -11.77
N SER A 243 16.41 -0.13 -11.93
CA SER A 243 15.81 -0.89 -13.04
C SER A 243 14.31 -1.08 -12.78
N THR A 244 13.53 -1.32 -13.83
CA THR A 244 12.08 -1.58 -13.72
C THR A 244 11.76 -2.79 -12.83
N ASP A 245 12.68 -3.76 -12.76
CA ASP A 245 12.53 -4.97 -11.96
C ASP A 245 12.87 -4.71 -10.48
N ASP A 246 13.78 -3.79 -10.19
CA ASP A 246 14.16 -3.42 -8.82
C ASP A 246 13.07 -2.58 -8.14
N ALA A 247 12.59 -1.55 -8.85
CA ALA A 247 11.59 -0.62 -8.34
C ALA A 247 10.87 0.06 -9.53
N PRO A 248 9.57 -0.19 -9.74
CA PRO A 248 8.84 0.42 -10.84
C PRO A 248 8.67 1.92 -10.59
N LEU A 249 9.35 2.75 -11.39
CA LEU A 249 9.24 4.20 -11.31
C LEU A 249 7.88 4.67 -11.86
N PRO A 250 7.32 5.78 -11.33
CA PRO A 250 6.06 6.35 -11.82
C PRO A 250 6.10 6.68 -13.31
N ALA A 251 4.99 6.46 -13.99
CA ALA A 251 4.89 6.67 -15.43
C ALA A 251 5.11 8.14 -15.80
N ALA A 252 4.46 9.09 -15.11
CA ALA A 252 4.65 10.52 -15.39
C ALA A 252 6.08 10.99 -15.13
N PHE A 253 6.76 10.45 -14.10
CA PHE A 253 8.15 10.79 -13.86
C PHE A 253 9.05 10.37 -15.02
N LEU A 254 8.95 9.11 -15.47
CA LEU A 254 9.74 8.61 -16.61
C LEU A 254 9.42 9.38 -17.90
N CYS A 255 8.15 9.70 -18.09
CA CYS A 255 7.64 10.52 -19.19
C CYS A 255 8.21 11.94 -19.18
N HIS A 256 8.21 12.60 -18.02
CA HIS A 256 8.78 13.92 -17.84
C HIS A 256 10.29 13.91 -18.12
N LEU A 257 10.99 12.92 -17.57
CA LEU A 257 12.42 12.75 -17.78
C LEU A 257 12.77 12.48 -19.26
N LEU A 258 11.96 11.69 -19.97
CA LEU A 258 12.11 11.47 -21.41
C LEU A 258 11.90 12.77 -22.19
N HIS A 259 10.87 13.55 -21.85
CA HIS A 259 10.60 14.83 -22.48
C HIS A 259 11.78 15.80 -22.27
N VAL A 260 12.33 15.89 -21.06
CA VAL A 260 13.52 16.71 -20.79
C VAL A 260 14.73 16.21 -21.58
N ALA A 261 14.99 14.90 -21.59
CA ALA A 261 16.10 14.29 -22.33
C ALA A 261 16.05 14.59 -23.84
N ILE A 262 14.87 14.51 -24.44
CA ILE A 262 14.66 14.87 -25.85
C ILE A 262 14.89 16.37 -26.07
N THR A 263 14.33 17.21 -25.19
CA THR A 263 14.39 18.68 -25.30
C THR A 263 15.83 19.20 -25.25
N ILE A 264 16.68 18.61 -24.40
CA ILE A 264 18.09 19.01 -24.27
C ILE A 264 19.03 18.29 -25.26
N GLY A 265 18.50 17.40 -26.10
CA GLY A 265 19.26 16.60 -27.06
C GLY A 265 20.23 15.62 -26.40
N ALA A 266 19.75 14.82 -25.43
CA ALA A 266 20.50 13.72 -24.82
C ALA A 266 20.86 12.61 -25.83
N SER A 267 21.80 11.73 -25.47
CA SER A 267 22.22 10.66 -26.35
C SER A 267 21.05 9.76 -26.77
N ALA A 268 21.14 9.22 -28.00
CA ALA A 268 20.16 8.25 -28.50
C ALA A 268 20.10 6.99 -27.63
N LYS A 269 21.18 6.65 -26.90
CA LYS A 269 21.17 5.54 -25.93
C LYS A 269 20.25 5.85 -24.74
N THR A 270 20.38 7.04 -24.17
CA THR A 270 19.57 7.50 -23.02
C THR A 270 18.10 7.63 -23.39
N CYS A 271 17.79 8.23 -24.55
CA CYS A 271 16.41 8.36 -25.01
C CYS A 271 15.76 6.97 -25.23
N ARG A 272 16.49 6.03 -25.86
CA ARG A 272 16.00 4.65 -26.05
C ARG A 272 15.79 3.90 -24.73
N ASP A 273 16.68 4.08 -23.75
CA ASP A 273 16.50 3.46 -22.42
C ASP A 273 15.22 3.96 -21.74
N LEU A 274 15.00 5.28 -21.76
CA LEU A 274 13.79 5.88 -21.20
C LEU A 274 12.52 5.48 -21.97
N GLU A 275 12.56 5.43 -23.30
CA GLU A 275 11.45 4.95 -24.14
C GLU A 275 11.05 3.51 -23.78
N LEU A 276 12.03 2.61 -23.61
CA LEU A 276 11.78 1.22 -23.23
C LEU A 276 11.19 1.10 -21.82
N ARG A 277 11.68 1.91 -20.87
CA ARG A 277 11.14 1.93 -19.50
C ARG A 277 9.70 2.45 -19.47
N VAL A 278 9.40 3.54 -20.18
CA VAL A 278 8.03 4.07 -20.33
C VAL A 278 7.12 3.01 -20.96
N ALA A 279 7.56 2.36 -22.04
CA ALA A 279 6.79 1.33 -22.71
C ALA A 279 6.49 0.13 -21.79
N ALA A 280 7.46 -0.31 -20.98
CA ALA A 280 7.28 -1.38 -20.01
C ALA A 280 6.27 -1.01 -18.91
N THR A 281 6.34 0.21 -18.37
CA THR A 281 5.38 0.70 -17.36
C THR A 281 3.97 0.75 -17.93
N VAL A 282 3.78 1.33 -19.13
CA VAL A 282 2.48 1.37 -19.82
C VAL A 282 1.94 -0.04 -20.09
N ALA A 283 2.80 -0.98 -20.52
CA ALA A 283 2.40 -2.35 -20.75
C ALA A 283 1.86 -3.03 -19.48
N LYS A 284 2.54 -2.84 -18.35
CA LYS A 284 2.12 -3.38 -17.06
C LYS A 284 0.77 -2.82 -16.62
N THR A 285 0.57 -1.50 -16.73
CA THR A 285 -0.71 -0.85 -16.38
C THR A 285 -1.85 -1.37 -17.26
N VAL A 286 -1.64 -1.52 -18.57
CA VAL A 286 -2.66 -2.09 -19.47
C VAL A 286 -2.98 -3.53 -19.12
N ASP A 287 -1.99 -4.35 -18.76
CA ASP A 287 -2.20 -5.74 -18.37
C ASP A 287 -2.98 -5.86 -17.04
N GLU A 288 -2.74 -4.94 -16.09
CA GLU A 288 -3.49 -4.84 -14.83
C GLU A 288 -4.95 -4.43 -15.05
N VAL A 289 -5.20 -3.41 -15.87
CA VAL A 289 -6.56 -3.02 -16.27
C VAL A 289 -7.25 -4.15 -17.02
N ALA A 290 -6.54 -4.85 -17.91
CA ALA A 290 -7.07 -6.01 -18.61
C ALA A 290 -7.48 -7.14 -17.65
N ALA A 291 -6.70 -7.36 -16.58
CA ALA A 291 -7.03 -8.33 -15.54
C ALA A 291 -8.24 -7.91 -14.69
N GLU A 292 -8.39 -6.62 -14.39
CA GLU A 292 -9.54 -6.09 -13.66
C GLU A 292 -10.82 -6.22 -14.49
N ILE A 293 -10.83 -5.75 -15.75
CA ILE A 293 -12.04 -5.87 -16.58
C ILE A 293 -12.40 -7.33 -16.89
N ALA A 294 -11.42 -8.24 -16.85
CA ALA A 294 -11.63 -9.65 -17.15
C ALA A 294 -12.53 -10.38 -16.15
N THR A 295 -12.78 -9.81 -14.97
CA THR A 295 -13.71 -10.38 -13.98
C THR A 295 -15.18 -10.21 -14.36
N GLU A 296 -15.48 -9.29 -15.28
CA GLU A 296 -16.85 -9.00 -15.73
C GLU A 296 -17.38 -10.11 -16.66
N GLU A 297 -18.39 -10.87 -16.22
CA GLU A 297 -18.98 -11.97 -17.00
C GLU A 297 -19.64 -11.51 -18.32
N SER A 298 -19.96 -10.22 -18.41
CA SER A 298 -20.59 -9.62 -19.60
C SER A 298 -19.56 -9.05 -20.61
N LEU A 299 -18.25 -9.16 -20.33
CA LEU A 299 -17.21 -8.54 -21.15
C LEU A 299 -17.03 -9.28 -22.48
N PRO A 300 -17.27 -8.64 -23.64
CA PRO A 300 -17.06 -9.28 -24.94
C PRO A 300 -15.58 -9.57 -25.23
N ILE A 301 -15.30 -10.72 -25.84
CA ILE A 301 -13.95 -11.16 -26.26
C ILE A 301 -13.24 -10.06 -27.08
N SER A 302 -13.96 -9.37 -27.97
CA SER A 302 -13.39 -8.32 -28.82
C SER A 302 -12.87 -7.12 -28.04
N LYS A 303 -13.48 -6.77 -26.90
CA LYS A 303 -13.02 -5.68 -26.03
C LYS A 303 -11.81 -6.12 -25.22
N PHE A 304 -11.85 -7.33 -24.65
CA PHE A 304 -10.72 -7.90 -23.92
C PHE A 304 -9.48 -8.00 -24.81
N VAL A 305 -9.61 -8.66 -25.96
CA VAL A 305 -8.51 -8.83 -26.93
C VAL A 305 -8.02 -7.50 -27.48
N GLY A 306 -8.93 -6.55 -27.72
CA GLY A 306 -8.60 -5.21 -28.20
C GLY A 306 -7.77 -4.40 -27.20
N LEU A 307 -8.07 -4.51 -25.90
CA LEU A 307 -7.30 -3.84 -24.84
C LEU A 307 -5.95 -4.53 -24.61
N ALA A 308 -5.97 -5.85 -24.40
CA ALA A 308 -4.78 -6.67 -24.18
C ALA A 308 -3.76 -6.55 -25.32
N GLY A 309 -4.24 -6.50 -26.56
CA GLY A 309 -3.43 -6.32 -27.77
C GLY A 309 -3.10 -4.88 -28.14
N ALA A 310 -3.51 -3.88 -27.35
CA ALA A 310 -3.24 -2.47 -27.65
C ALA A 310 -1.77 -2.09 -27.47
N VAL A 311 -1.04 -2.81 -26.61
CA VAL A 311 0.39 -2.59 -26.37
C VAL A 311 1.22 -3.60 -27.17
N PRO A 312 2.29 -3.17 -27.88
CA PRO A 312 3.17 -4.07 -28.62
C PRO A 312 3.77 -5.19 -27.76
N LYS A 313 4.06 -6.34 -28.37
CA LYS A 313 4.64 -7.50 -27.66
C LYS A 313 6.08 -7.23 -27.21
N GLU A 314 6.76 -6.28 -27.86
CA GLU A 314 8.15 -5.88 -27.64
C GLU A 314 8.29 -5.00 -26.39
N ALA A 315 7.22 -4.29 -26.01
CA ALA A 315 7.17 -3.50 -24.78
C ALA A 315 7.10 -4.39 -23.53
N ARG A 316 6.80 -5.69 -23.69
CA ARG A 316 6.71 -6.67 -22.61
C ARG A 316 7.94 -7.58 -22.59
N ALA A 317 8.71 -7.49 -21.50
CA ALA A 317 9.82 -8.41 -21.22
C ALA A 317 9.30 -9.83 -20.87
N THR A 318 8.21 -9.91 -20.11
CA THR A 318 7.49 -11.14 -19.78
C THR A 318 6.00 -10.98 -20.04
N HIS A 319 5.30 -12.10 -20.27
CA HIS A 319 3.85 -12.11 -20.48
C HIS A 319 3.06 -12.60 -19.26
N ASP A 320 3.66 -12.61 -18.07
CA ASP A 320 3.03 -13.17 -16.87
C ASP A 320 1.78 -12.38 -16.44
N CYS A 321 1.84 -11.05 -16.47
CA CYS A 321 0.69 -10.19 -16.17
C CYS A 321 -0.44 -10.36 -17.20
N LEU A 322 -0.08 -10.47 -18.47
CA LEU A 322 -1.02 -10.72 -19.54
C LEU A 322 -1.64 -12.12 -19.44
N TYR A 323 -0.86 -13.13 -19.07
CA TYR A 323 -1.35 -14.48 -18.80
C TYR A 323 -2.32 -14.51 -17.62
N ARG A 324 -2.03 -13.76 -16.55
CA ARG A 324 -2.96 -13.58 -15.44
C ARG A 324 -4.29 -13.00 -15.91
N ALA A 325 -4.27 -11.95 -16.73
CA ALA A 325 -5.49 -11.37 -17.30
C ALA A 325 -6.27 -12.40 -18.15
N VAL A 326 -5.57 -13.18 -18.99
CA VAL A 326 -6.16 -14.25 -19.80
C VAL A 326 -6.77 -15.35 -18.92
N ASP A 327 -6.08 -15.82 -17.88
CA ASP A 327 -6.60 -16.86 -16.99
C ASP A 327 -7.83 -16.38 -16.21
N ILE A 328 -7.84 -15.13 -15.74
CA ILE A 328 -9.01 -14.52 -15.10
C ILE A 328 -10.18 -14.48 -16.09
N TYR A 329 -9.94 -14.04 -17.34
CA TYR A 329 -10.98 -13.97 -18.36
C TYR A 329 -11.57 -15.36 -18.65
N LEU A 330 -10.72 -16.37 -18.84
CA LEU A 330 -11.14 -17.76 -19.08
C LEU A 330 -11.86 -18.37 -17.87
N LYS A 331 -11.52 -17.93 -16.66
CA LYS A 331 -12.19 -18.37 -15.43
C LYS A 331 -13.58 -17.74 -15.28
N ALA A 332 -13.72 -16.46 -15.61
CA ALA A 332 -15.01 -15.75 -15.58
C ALA A 332 -15.95 -16.16 -16.72
N HIS A 333 -15.41 -16.69 -17.83
CA HIS A 333 -16.17 -17.10 -19.01
C HIS A 333 -16.02 -18.61 -19.29
N PRO A 334 -16.57 -19.51 -18.43
CA PRO A 334 -16.40 -20.96 -18.57
C PRO A 334 -17.15 -21.55 -19.78
N ALA A 335 -18.11 -20.82 -20.35
CA ALA A 335 -18.94 -21.26 -21.46
C ALA A 335 -18.30 -21.05 -22.85
N LEU A 336 -17.09 -20.49 -22.93
CA LEU A 336 -16.42 -20.21 -24.20
C LEU A 336 -16.14 -21.48 -25.01
N GLU A 337 -16.29 -21.37 -26.33
CA GLU A 337 -15.89 -22.42 -27.27
C GLU A 337 -14.36 -22.46 -27.47
N GLU A 338 -13.83 -23.56 -28.02
CA GLU A 338 -12.38 -23.73 -28.20
C GLU A 338 -11.76 -22.60 -29.06
N MET A 339 -12.42 -22.22 -30.16
CA MET A 339 -11.96 -21.11 -31.02
C MET A 339 -11.96 -19.76 -30.30
N GLU A 340 -12.88 -19.57 -29.36
CA GLU A 340 -12.96 -18.34 -28.56
C GLU A 340 -11.84 -18.29 -27.53
N ARG A 341 -11.54 -19.43 -26.88
CA ARG A 341 -10.37 -19.57 -25.99
C ARG A 341 -9.06 -19.31 -26.73
N GLU A 342 -8.90 -19.82 -27.95
CA GLU A 342 -7.74 -19.55 -28.79
C GLU A 342 -7.59 -18.07 -29.11
N LYS A 343 -8.70 -17.40 -29.44
CA LYS A 343 -8.71 -15.96 -29.72
C LYS A 343 -8.31 -15.14 -28.50
N VAL A 344 -8.82 -15.48 -27.31
CA VAL A 344 -8.44 -14.84 -26.05
C VAL A 344 -6.96 -15.09 -25.76
N CYS A 345 -6.47 -16.32 -25.93
CA CYS A 345 -5.07 -16.67 -25.65
C CYS A 345 -4.07 -16.09 -26.67
N SER A 346 -4.53 -15.69 -27.87
CA SER A 346 -3.65 -15.16 -28.92
C SER A 346 -2.93 -13.84 -28.57
N VAL A 347 -3.44 -13.10 -27.58
CA VAL A 347 -2.83 -11.85 -27.10
C VAL A 347 -1.51 -12.10 -26.40
N MET A 348 -1.35 -13.26 -25.78
CA MET A 348 -0.11 -13.66 -25.11
C MET A 348 0.73 -14.60 -26.00
N ASP A 349 2.03 -14.53 -25.78
CA ASP A 349 3.01 -15.49 -26.26
C ASP A 349 3.43 -16.40 -25.08
N PRO A 350 3.04 -17.68 -25.07
CA PRO A 350 3.42 -18.64 -24.03
C PRO A 350 4.93 -18.85 -23.87
N LEU A 351 5.74 -18.52 -24.89
CA LEU A 351 7.20 -18.62 -24.84
C LEU A 351 7.85 -17.47 -24.07
N LYS A 352 7.13 -16.35 -23.89
CA LYS A 352 7.56 -15.20 -23.08
C LYS A 352 7.09 -15.29 -21.62
N LEU A 353 6.51 -16.40 -21.21
CA LEU A 353 6.14 -16.65 -19.82
C LEU A 353 7.37 -17.05 -19.00
N SER A 354 7.42 -16.57 -17.76
CA SER A 354 8.43 -17.01 -16.80
C SER A 354 8.32 -18.52 -16.54
N TYR A 355 9.33 -19.10 -15.90
CA TYR A 355 9.26 -20.51 -15.50
C TYR A 355 8.00 -20.83 -14.69
N GLN A 356 7.64 -19.95 -13.73
CA GLN A 356 6.44 -20.12 -12.90
C GLN A 356 5.16 -19.93 -13.73
N GLY A 357 5.13 -18.94 -14.62
CA GLY A 357 4.01 -18.72 -15.55
C GLY A 357 3.77 -19.94 -16.45
N ARG A 358 4.84 -20.54 -16.99
CA ARG A 358 4.79 -21.76 -17.81
C ARG A 358 4.33 -22.98 -17.02
N LEU A 359 4.80 -23.15 -15.78
CA LEU A 359 4.36 -24.23 -14.91
C LEU A 359 2.86 -24.14 -14.65
N HIS A 360 2.37 -22.96 -14.28
CA HIS A 360 0.93 -22.72 -14.07
C HIS A 360 0.14 -22.94 -15.36
N ALA A 361 0.61 -22.40 -16.50
CA ALA A 361 0.00 -22.61 -17.81
C ALA A 361 -0.08 -24.09 -18.20
N SER A 362 0.96 -24.89 -17.89
CA SER A 362 0.97 -26.32 -18.20
C SER A 362 -0.07 -27.15 -17.44
N GLN A 363 -0.46 -26.68 -16.25
CA GLN A 363 -1.45 -27.30 -15.38
C GLN A 363 -2.86 -26.72 -15.58
N ASN A 364 -2.98 -25.65 -16.37
CA ASN A 364 -4.24 -24.95 -16.58
C ASN A 364 -5.10 -25.63 -17.65
N ASN A 365 -6.12 -26.36 -17.19
CA ASN A 365 -7.06 -27.08 -18.06
C ASN A 365 -7.99 -26.16 -18.88
N ARG A 366 -7.96 -24.83 -18.67
CA ARG A 366 -8.76 -23.85 -19.42
C ARG A 366 -8.05 -23.33 -20.67
N LEU A 367 -6.74 -23.55 -20.80
CA LEU A 367 -5.98 -23.10 -21.95
C LEU A 367 -6.12 -24.05 -23.16
N PRO A 368 -6.08 -23.53 -24.39
CA PRO A 368 -5.99 -24.34 -25.59
C PRO A 368 -4.72 -25.22 -25.59
N LEU A 369 -4.82 -26.41 -26.18
CA LEU A 369 -3.73 -27.39 -26.22
C LEU A 369 -2.43 -26.82 -26.81
N GLN A 370 -2.54 -25.98 -27.84
CA GLN A 370 -1.38 -25.35 -28.49
C GLN A 370 -0.61 -24.39 -27.56
N ALA A 371 -1.32 -23.66 -26.69
CA ALA A 371 -0.70 -22.76 -25.72
C ALA A 371 0.03 -23.54 -24.62
N VAL A 372 -0.59 -24.63 -24.15
CA VAL A 372 -0.01 -25.57 -23.17
C VAL A 372 1.25 -26.24 -23.74
N LEU A 373 1.19 -26.72 -24.98
CA LEU A 373 2.34 -27.33 -25.66
C LEU A 373 3.48 -26.34 -25.85
N SER A 374 3.17 -25.08 -26.23
CA SER A 374 4.19 -24.04 -26.39
C SER A 374 4.88 -23.71 -25.06
N ALA A 375 4.13 -23.64 -23.95
CA ALA A 375 4.70 -23.45 -22.61
C ALA A 375 5.59 -24.63 -22.16
N LEU A 376 5.22 -25.87 -22.51
CA LEU A 376 5.99 -27.09 -22.19
C LEU A 376 7.24 -27.28 -23.06
N TYR A 377 7.22 -26.82 -24.32
CA TYR A 377 8.25 -27.12 -25.32
C TYR A 377 9.44 -26.13 -25.31
N TYR A 378 9.32 -24.99 -24.60
CA TYR A 378 10.38 -23.98 -24.52
C TYR A 378 11.71 -24.54 -23.99
N ASP A 379 11.67 -25.42 -22.97
CA ASP A 379 12.90 -26.00 -22.40
C ASP A 379 13.56 -27.01 -23.36
N GLN A 380 12.80 -27.67 -24.24
CA GLN A 380 13.34 -28.51 -25.32
C GLN A 380 13.96 -27.68 -26.45
N LEU A 381 13.38 -26.51 -26.77
CA LEU A 381 13.89 -25.59 -27.79
C LEU A 381 15.22 -24.94 -27.36
N LYS A 382 15.38 -24.54 -26.09
CA LYS A 382 16.65 -24.01 -25.57
C LYS A 382 17.77 -25.07 -25.52
N LEU A 383 17.42 -26.32 -25.20
CA LEU A 383 18.37 -27.45 -25.22
C LEU A 383 18.83 -27.83 -26.64
N ARG A 384 18.03 -27.52 -27.66
CA ARG A 384 18.32 -27.85 -29.08
C ARG A 384 18.96 -26.69 -29.86
N SER A 385 18.78 -25.45 -29.41
CA SER A 385 19.32 -24.24 -30.05
C SER A 385 20.73 -23.87 -29.59
N GLY A 386 21.26 -24.47 -28.52
CA GLY A 386 22.65 -24.24 -28.10
C GLY A 386 22.98 -22.78 -27.81
N ASP A 387 21.98 -21.96 -27.44
CA ASP A 387 22.16 -20.53 -27.21
C ASP A 387 22.44 -20.28 -25.72
N GLU A 388 23.73 -20.31 -25.37
CA GLU A 388 24.23 -19.69 -24.15
C GLU A 388 24.27 -18.17 -24.37
N GLY A 389 23.13 -17.50 -24.18
CA GLY A 389 23.01 -16.05 -24.37
C GLY A 389 22.09 -15.37 -23.36
N GLY A 390 22.69 -14.63 -22.41
CA GLY A 390 22.06 -13.46 -21.78
C GLY A 390 21.71 -13.56 -20.29
N GLY A 391 22.67 -13.23 -19.42
CA GLY A 391 22.44 -12.99 -17.99
C GLY A 391 23.71 -12.96 -17.13
N GLY A 392 24.76 -12.24 -17.54
CA GLY A 392 25.71 -11.66 -16.57
C GLY A 392 24.97 -10.57 -15.79
N TRP A 393 25.18 -10.32 -14.50
CA TRP A 393 26.44 -10.21 -13.77
C TRP A 393 26.29 -10.88 -12.40
N ASP A 394 27.11 -11.87 -12.09
CA ASP A 394 27.41 -12.30 -10.72
C ASP A 394 28.69 -13.13 -10.75
N ALA A 395 29.81 -12.44 -10.79
CA ALA A 395 31.12 -13.05 -10.62
C ALA A 395 31.90 -12.23 -9.60
N TYR A 396 31.67 -12.50 -8.30
CA TYR A 396 32.69 -12.55 -7.26
C TYR A 396 32.10 -13.19 -5.98
N GLY A 397 32.53 -14.43 -5.67
CA GLY A 397 32.40 -15.02 -4.33
C GLY A 397 31.63 -16.36 -4.22
N ASN A 398 32.36 -17.41 -3.80
CA ASN A 398 31.90 -18.72 -3.29
C ASN A 398 31.46 -19.82 -4.28
N GLY A 399 32.44 -20.45 -4.93
CA GLY A 399 32.29 -21.75 -5.57
C GLY A 399 32.72 -22.91 -4.68
N VAL A 400 31.80 -23.52 -3.91
CA VAL A 400 31.91 -24.93 -3.45
C VAL A 400 30.54 -25.62 -3.30
N MET A 401 29.41 -24.90 -3.12
CA MET A 401 28.11 -25.54 -2.81
C MET A 401 27.16 -25.82 -4.00
N ARG A 402 27.53 -25.41 -5.24
CA ARG A 402 26.59 -25.35 -6.39
C ARG A 402 26.54 -26.61 -7.28
N SER A 403 27.45 -27.57 -7.09
CA SER A 403 27.55 -28.76 -7.97
C SER A 403 26.50 -29.85 -7.67
N SER A 404 26.04 -29.95 -6.42
CA SER A 404 25.05 -30.97 -6.00
C SER A 404 23.62 -30.63 -6.45
N ALA A 405 23.23 -29.34 -6.37
CA ALA A 405 21.89 -28.88 -6.75
C ALA A 405 21.62 -29.00 -8.26
N ALA A 406 22.64 -28.73 -9.10
CA ALA A 406 22.52 -28.86 -10.55
C ALA A 406 22.35 -30.31 -11.02
N GLY A 407 22.95 -31.28 -10.30
CA GLY A 407 22.78 -32.72 -10.56
C GLY A 407 21.39 -33.23 -10.21
N SER A 408 20.83 -32.76 -9.08
CA SER A 408 19.46 -33.08 -8.66
C SER A 408 18.41 -32.51 -9.64
N ALA A 409 18.58 -31.26 -10.06
CA ALA A 409 17.68 -30.61 -11.02
C ALA A 409 17.67 -31.31 -12.39
N ARG A 410 18.83 -31.79 -12.88
CA ARG A 410 18.91 -32.57 -14.13
C ARG A 410 18.23 -33.94 -14.04
N LYS A 411 18.26 -34.57 -12.87
CA LYS A 411 17.61 -35.87 -12.65
C LYS A 411 16.09 -35.71 -12.58
N GLN A 412 15.62 -34.68 -11.87
CA GLN A 412 14.21 -34.33 -11.77
C GLN A 412 13.60 -33.95 -13.13
N ALA A 413 14.31 -33.15 -13.93
CA ALA A 413 13.87 -32.81 -15.30
C ALA A 413 13.76 -34.02 -16.25
N LYS A 414 14.60 -35.06 -16.05
CA LYS A 414 14.52 -36.30 -16.84
C LYS A 414 13.33 -37.18 -16.44
N GLU A 415 13.03 -37.26 -15.15
CA GLU A 415 11.87 -38.01 -14.64
C GLU A 415 10.56 -37.31 -15.04
N GLU A 416 10.49 -35.98 -14.99
CA GLU A 416 9.35 -35.18 -15.45
C GLU A 416 9.12 -35.30 -16.98
N ALA A 417 10.19 -35.34 -17.78
CA ALA A 417 10.10 -35.58 -19.23
C ALA A 417 9.65 -37.01 -19.58
N SER A 418 9.81 -37.98 -18.68
CA SER A 418 9.26 -39.33 -18.84
C SER A 418 7.77 -39.36 -18.55
N LEU A 419 7.35 -38.73 -17.45
CA LEU A 419 5.94 -38.61 -17.05
C LEU A 419 5.10 -37.82 -18.07
N ALA A 420 5.68 -36.80 -18.70
CA ALA A 420 5.02 -36.03 -19.74
C ALA A 420 4.70 -36.86 -21.00
N ARG A 421 5.63 -37.74 -21.43
CA ARG A 421 5.41 -38.67 -22.56
C ARG A 421 4.33 -39.70 -22.27
N GLU A 422 4.28 -40.18 -21.03
CA GLU A 422 3.27 -41.14 -20.59
C GLU A 422 1.87 -40.49 -20.52
N ASN A 423 1.78 -39.24 -20.07
CA ASN A 423 0.55 -38.45 -20.09
C ASN A 423 0.05 -38.13 -21.50
N GLU A 424 0.95 -37.88 -22.46
CA GLU A 424 0.60 -37.69 -23.88
C GLU A 424 0.01 -38.96 -24.50
N ALA A 425 0.60 -40.12 -24.20
CA ALA A 425 0.09 -41.42 -24.65
C ALA A 425 -1.30 -41.72 -24.06
N LEU A 426 -1.49 -41.47 -22.76
CA LEU A 426 -2.77 -41.66 -22.08
C LEU A 426 -3.87 -40.72 -22.60
N ARG A 427 -3.52 -39.46 -22.94
CA ARG A 427 -4.47 -38.48 -23.50
C ARG A 427 -4.85 -38.81 -24.95
N SER A 428 -3.90 -39.28 -25.75
CA SER A 428 -4.16 -39.73 -27.13
C SER A 428 -5.10 -40.94 -27.14
N GLU A 429 -4.91 -41.89 -26.22
CA GLU A 429 -5.78 -43.05 -26.10
C GLU A 429 -7.18 -42.69 -25.57
N LEU A 430 -7.27 -41.73 -24.64
CA LEU A 430 -8.55 -41.16 -24.18
C LEU A 430 -9.32 -40.45 -25.30
N ALA A 431 -8.63 -39.70 -26.17
CA ALA A 431 -9.25 -39.06 -27.33
C ALA A 431 -9.79 -40.10 -28.32
N ARG A 432 -9.02 -41.18 -28.56
CA ARG A 432 -9.43 -42.30 -29.40
C ARG A 432 -10.63 -43.04 -28.81
N MET A 433 -10.65 -43.27 -27.50
CA MET A 433 -11.78 -43.86 -26.79
C MET A 433 -13.04 -42.97 -26.83
N ARG A 434 -12.90 -41.65 -26.70
CA ARG A 434 -14.03 -40.71 -26.82
C ARG A 434 -14.62 -40.67 -28.24
N ALA A 435 -13.76 -40.70 -29.26
CA ALA A 435 -14.19 -40.80 -30.65
C ALA A 435 -14.94 -42.12 -30.93
N TYR A 436 -14.43 -43.23 -30.38
CA TYR A 436 -15.07 -44.55 -30.49
C TYR A 436 -16.45 -44.60 -29.80
N VAL A 437 -16.56 -44.07 -28.57
CA VAL A 437 -17.83 -43.99 -27.83
C VAL A 437 -18.85 -43.09 -28.55
N SER A 438 -18.39 -41.98 -29.13
CA SER A 438 -19.24 -41.08 -29.93
C SER A 438 -19.74 -41.77 -31.21
N GLY A 439 -18.89 -42.57 -31.86
CA GLY A 439 -19.27 -43.39 -33.02
C GLY A 439 -20.28 -44.50 -32.67
N MET A 440 -20.14 -45.14 -31.51
CA MET A 440 -21.11 -46.13 -31.01
C MET A 440 -22.47 -45.52 -30.65
N GLN A 441 -22.48 -44.31 -30.07
CA GLN A 441 -23.71 -43.59 -29.75
C GLN A 441 -24.46 -43.12 -31.02
N GLN A 442 -23.74 -42.90 -32.13
CA GLN A 442 -24.34 -42.60 -33.43
C GLN A 442 -24.92 -43.86 -34.11
N GLN A 443 -24.26 -45.02 -33.99
CA GLN A 443 -24.80 -46.29 -34.52
C GLN A 443 -26.02 -46.81 -33.73
N SER A 444 -26.15 -46.45 -32.45
CA SER A 444 -27.31 -46.80 -31.60
C SER A 444 -28.62 -46.10 -31.98
N LYS A 445 -28.62 -45.06 -32.82
CA LYS A 445 -29.82 -44.30 -33.21
C LYS A 445 -30.40 -44.68 -34.58
N GLY A 446 -29.82 -45.67 -35.26
CA GLY A 446 -30.27 -46.09 -36.59
C GLY A 446 -30.29 -47.61 -36.79
N SER A 447 -31.20 -48.33 -36.13
CA SER A 447 -31.82 -49.57 -36.65
C SER A 447 -32.75 -50.20 -35.61
N SER A 448 -34.05 -50.25 -35.95
CA SER A 448 -35.04 -51.08 -35.29
C SER A 448 -35.09 -52.47 -35.96
N SER A 449 -34.82 -53.57 -35.24
CA SER A 449 -35.67 -54.78 -35.20
C SER A 449 -34.95 -56.03 -34.67
N SER A 450 -35.76 -56.85 -33.96
CA SER A 450 -35.67 -58.30 -33.80
C SER A 450 -34.83 -58.92 -32.67
N ARG A 451 -35.37 -60.07 -32.22
CA ARG A 451 -35.14 -60.84 -30.99
C ARG A 451 -33.82 -61.63 -30.97
N GLY A 452 -33.26 -61.81 -29.77
CA GLY A 452 -32.87 -63.15 -29.29
C GLY A 452 -31.39 -63.48 -29.00
N LYS A 453 -31.16 -63.87 -27.73
CA LYS A 453 -30.17 -64.84 -27.17
C LYS A 453 -28.67 -64.48 -27.05
N LYS A 454 -28.31 -64.24 -25.77
CA LYS A 454 -27.11 -64.58 -24.97
C LYS A 454 -25.90 -65.24 -25.66
N GLY A 455 -24.72 -64.68 -25.37
CA GLY A 455 -23.41 -65.35 -25.39
C GLY A 455 -22.46 -64.70 -24.39
N SER A 456 -22.09 -65.47 -23.37
CA SER A 456 -21.26 -65.12 -22.22
C SER A 456 -19.78 -64.96 -22.57
N TRP A 457 -19.11 -63.88 -22.12
CA TRP A 457 -17.74 -63.90 -21.59
C TRP A 457 -17.58 -62.74 -20.58
N LEU A 458 -17.72 -63.06 -19.30
CA LEU A 458 -17.44 -62.21 -18.15
C LEU A 458 -16.30 -62.86 -17.36
N ARG A 459 -15.24 -62.08 -17.10
CA ARG A 459 -14.18 -62.17 -16.06
C ARG A 459 -12.94 -61.54 -16.70
N THR A 460 -12.50 -60.33 -16.35
CA THR A 460 -11.99 -59.96 -15.03
C THR A 460 -11.82 -58.44 -15.01
N LEU A 461 -12.34 -57.75 -13.98
CA LEU A 461 -11.78 -56.57 -13.30
C LEU A 461 -12.88 -55.94 -12.44
N SER A 462 -13.19 -56.64 -11.36
CA SER A 462 -13.84 -56.06 -10.18
C SER A 462 -12.80 -56.09 -9.07
N ARG A 463 -12.05 -54.99 -8.92
CA ARG A 463 -11.38 -54.59 -7.67
C ARG A 463 -10.75 -53.22 -7.81
N LEU A 464 -11.44 -52.24 -7.25
CA LEU A 464 -11.01 -50.97 -6.63
C LEU A 464 -12.02 -49.88 -6.98
N ASN A 465 -13.07 -49.81 -6.18
CA ASN A 465 -13.90 -48.62 -6.04
C ASN A 465 -14.29 -48.54 -4.57
N PRO A 466 -13.68 -47.67 -3.76
CA PRO A 466 -14.03 -47.52 -2.36
C PRO A 466 -14.97 -46.32 -2.20
N PHE A 467 -16.23 -46.46 -2.62
CA PHE A 467 -17.32 -45.74 -1.97
C PHE A 467 -18.59 -46.58 -2.03
N LYS A 468 -19.11 -46.85 -0.83
CA LYS A 468 -20.43 -47.40 -0.44
C LYS A 468 -20.60 -48.93 -0.37
N ALA A 469 -20.48 -49.41 0.87
CA ALA A 469 -21.55 -50.09 1.60
C ALA A 469 -21.25 -49.89 3.10
N GLY A 470 -22.13 -49.48 4.00
CA GLY A 470 -23.57 -49.25 3.98
C GLY A 470 -24.12 -49.56 5.39
N ILE A 471 -25.42 -49.27 5.58
CA ILE A 471 -26.37 -49.97 6.50
C ILE A 471 -26.49 -49.36 7.92
N TRP A 472 -27.68 -49.07 8.50
CA TRP A 472 -29.12 -49.10 8.14
C TRP A 472 -29.83 -48.14 9.14
N GLY A 473 -30.94 -47.51 8.83
CA GLY A 473 -32.26 -48.08 9.17
C GLY A 473 -33.38 -47.07 8.96
N LYS A 474 -34.39 -47.50 8.20
CA LYS A 474 -35.63 -46.81 7.82
C LYS A 474 -36.76 -47.74 8.28
N ASP A 475 -37.83 -47.23 8.87
CA ASP A 475 -39.23 -47.26 8.41
C ASP A 475 -40.08 -47.02 9.67
N THR A 476 -41.25 -46.38 9.69
CA THR A 476 -42.46 -46.68 8.91
C THR A 476 -43.44 -45.48 8.87
N SER A 477 -44.33 -45.57 7.90
CA SER A 477 -45.46 -44.72 7.51
C SER A 477 -46.60 -44.52 8.53
N GLY A 478 -47.28 -43.37 8.43
CA GLY A 478 -48.74 -43.35 8.20
C GLY A 478 -49.66 -42.57 9.16
N ILE A 479 -50.50 -41.73 8.53
CA ILE A 479 -51.91 -41.38 8.87
C ILE A 479 -52.15 -40.32 9.99
N VAL A 480 -52.79 -39.20 9.64
CA VAL A 480 -54.17 -38.77 10.02
C VAL A 480 -54.36 -37.26 9.76
N ASP A 481 -55.41 -36.94 8.99
CA ASP A 481 -56.04 -35.62 8.83
C ASP A 481 -56.51 -35.01 10.16
N GLY A 482 -56.39 -33.69 10.30
CA GLY A 482 -57.01 -32.97 11.40
C GLY A 482 -57.09 -31.46 11.15
N LYS A 483 -58.21 -31.01 10.58
CA LYS A 483 -58.70 -29.63 10.73
C LYS A 483 -58.96 -29.34 12.21
N THR A 484 -58.61 -28.15 12.69
CA THR A 484 -59.38 -27.44 13.73
C THR A 484 -59.10 -25.94 13.70
N ASP A 485 -60.14 -25.22 14.07
CA ASP A 485 -60.41 -23.82 13.78
C ASP A 485 -59.70 -22.80 14.69
N ALA A 486 -59.61 -21.59 14.14
CA ALA A 486 -59.81 -20.27 14.76
C ALA A 486 -59.27 -19.99 16.18
N MET A 487 -58.43 -18.95 16.28
CA MET A 487 -58.73 -17.82 17.18
C MET A 487 -58.01 -16.54 16.72
N ASN A 488 -58.79 -15.55 16.31
CA ASN A 488 -58.36 -14.15 16.27
C ASN A 488 -57.88 -13.73 17.65
N SER A 489 -56.58 -13.43 17.77
CA SER A 489 -56.01 -12.72 18.91
C SER A 489 -55.52 -11.36 18.42
N VAL A 490 -56.30 -10.34 18.78
CA VAL A 490 -56.01 -8.92 18.56
C VAL A 490 -54.65 -8.61 19.19
N LYS A 491 -53.61 -8.42 18.38
CA LYS A 491 -52.33 -7.88 18.86
C LYS A 491 -52.52 -6.41 19.21
N ALA A 492 -52.46 -6.11 20.50
CA ALA A 492 -52.37 -4.76 21.02
C ALA A 492 -51.19 -4.01 20.36
N LYS A 493 -51.45 -2.82 19.81
CA LYS A 493 -50.42 -1.88 19.36
C LYS A 493 -49.55 -1.47 20.55
N ARG A 494 -48.42 -2.15 20.76
CA ARG A 494 -47.33 -1.64 21.60
C ARG A 494 -46.63 -0.53 20.81
N ARG A 495 -46.67 0.71 21.31
CA ARG A 495 -45.84 1.80 20.79
C ARG A 495 -44.39 1.47 21.13
N ARG A 496 -43.61 1.09 20.13
CA ARG A 496 -42.14 1.04 20.22
C ARG A 496 -41.65 2.49 20.13
N HIS A 497 -40.94 2.98 21.15
CA HIS A 497 -40.30 4.30 21.11
C HIS A 497 -38.99 4.09 20.34
N TYR A 498 -38.96 4.51 19.08
CA TYR A 498 -37.74 4.53 18.28
C TYR A 498 -36.99 5.82 18.59
N ILE A 499 -35.70 5.71 18.91
CA ILE A 499 -34.79 6.85 18.83
C ILE A 499 -34.76 7.24 17.35
N THR A 500 -35.45 8.32 16.98
CA THR A 500 -35.64 8.74 15.59
C THR A 500 -34.76 9.95 15.35
N PRO A 501 -33.69 9.86 14.56
CA PRO A 501 -32.91 11.04 14.25
C PRO A 501 -33.66 11.90 13.22
N PRO A 502 -33.41 13.22 13.22
CA PRO A 502 -34.17 14.15 12.40
C PRO A 502 -34.02 13.87 10.89
N GLU A 503 -35.14 13.80 10.17
CA GLU A 503 -35.24 13.53 8.71
C GLU A 503 -34.49 14.54 7.82
N THR A 504 -34.00 15.65 8.38
CA THR A 504 -33.57 16.84 7.64
C THR A 504 -32.09 16.84 7.21
N TYR A 505 -31.28 15.88 7.64
CA TYR A 505 -29.84 15.89 7.41
C TYR A 505 -29.38 14.71 6.53
N ARG A 506 -28.23 14.86 5.84
CA ARG A 506 -27.47 13.72 5.27
C ARG A 506 -26.93 12.87 6.43
N THR A 507 -27.82 12.16 7.11
CA THR A 507 -27.53 11.30 8.25
C THR A 507 -27.54 9.85 7.75
N VAL A 508 -26.61 9.05 8.27
CA VAL A 508 -26.67 7.59 8.17
C VAL A 508 -26.85 7.12 9.59
N ILE A 509 -27.98 6.51 9.91
CA ILE A 509 -28.09 5.89 11.23
C ILE A 509 -27.31 4.59 11.17
N PHE A 510 -26.14 4.56 11.79
CA PHE A 510 -25.61 3.29 12.25
C PHE A 510 -26.44 2.96 13.50
N PHE A 511 -27.18 1.84 13.46
CA PHE A 511 -27.50 1.11 14.67
C PHE A 511 -26.35 0.11 14.84
N PRO A 512 -25.33 0.37 15.67
CA PRO A 512 -24.48 -0.71 16.12
C PRO A 512 -25.37 -1.81 16.70
N VAL A 513 -25.15 -3.02 16.24
CA VAL A 513 -25.72 -4.20 16.85
C VAL A 513 -24.58 -4.78 17.66
N SER A 514 -24.25 -4.15 18.80
CA SER A 514 -23.16 -4.58 19.68
C SER A 514 -23.49 -5.94 20.29
N LEU A 515 -22.96 -7.01 19.70
CA LEU A 515 -23.22 -8.38 20.15
C LEU A 515 -21.99 -8.95 20.86
N PHE A 516 -22.04 -8.94 22.19
CA PHE A 516 -21.00 -9.51 23.05
C PHE A 516 -21.56 -10.68 23.88
N PHE A 517 -20.88 -11.85 23.82
CA PHE A 517 -21.15 -12.98 24.73
C PHE A 517 -19.98 -13.17 25.72
N HIS A 518 -20.29 -13.33 27.02
CA HIS A 518 -19.34 -13.45 28.13
C HIS A 518 -19.61 -14.68 29.03
N GLY A 519 -18.59 -15.10 29.81
CA GLY A 519 -18.55 -16.31 30.63
C GLY A 519 -19.47 -16.37 31.85
N SER A 520 -19.99 -15.25 32.33
CA SER A 520 -20.93 -15.22 33.47
C SER A 520 -22.35 -14.99 32.96
N ASP A 521 -23.35 -15.71 33.47
CA ASP A 521 -24.77 -15.40 33.27
C ASP A 521 -25.20 -14.09 34.00
N GLN A 522 -24.25 -13.18 34.21
CA GLN A 522 -24.44 -11.80 34.60
C GLN A 522 -24.06 -10.91 33.42
N TRP A 523 -25.05 -10.44 32.69
CA TRP A 523 -25.01 -9.04 32.29
C TRP A 523 -24.79 -8.22 33.58
N ARG A 524 -23.89 -7.22 33.59
CA ARG A 524 -23.62 -6.42 34.81
C ARG A 524 -24.95 -5.99 35.44
N ARG A 525 -25.35 -6.70 36.49
CA ARG A 525 -26.50 -6.38 37.31
C ARG A 525 -26.04 -5.30 38.27
N THR A 526 -26.56 -4.09 38.13
CA THR A 526 -26.74 -3.22 39.28
C THR A 526 -28.23 -3.08 39.53
N SER A 527 -28.73 -3.92 40.43
CA SER A 527 -30.11 -3.84 40.93
C SER A 527 -30.39 -2.48 41.57
N PRO A 528 -31.62 -1.94 41.43
CA PRO A 528 -32.05 -0.70 42.08
C PRO A 528 -32.58 -1.00 43.49
N VAL A 529 -32.11 -0.25 44.50
CA VAL A 529 -32.82 -0.14 45.79
C VAL A 529 -33.65 1.14 45.75
N LEU A 530 -34.97 0.93 45.68
CA LEU A 530 -36.03 1.93 45.70
C LEU A 530 -36.04 2.74 47.01
N GLY A 531 -36.18 4.06 46.87
CA GLY A 531 -36.66 4.97 47.92
C GLY A 531 -37.73 5.91 47.33
N ARG A 532 -38.98 5.70 47.74
CA ARG A 532 -40.17 6.49 47.37
C ARG A 532 -40.09 7.96 47.81
N ASN A 533 -40.64 8.86 46.99
CA ASN A 533 -41.66 9.90 47.33
C ASN A 533 -41.76 10.89 46.16
N SER A 534 -42.83 10.91 45.36
CA SER A 534 -44.17 11.51 45.60
C SER A 534 -44.25 13.02 45.29
N LEU A 535 -45.22 13.35 44.41
CA LEU A 535 -45.87 14.67 44.18
C LEU A 535 -45.01 15.72 43.44
N GLY A 536 -45.44 16.41 42.39
CA GLY A 536 -46.71 16.45 41.69
C GLY A 536 -46.78 17.70 40.79
N ARG A 537 -47.59 17.60 39.74
CA ARG A 537 -48.38 18.67 39.09
C ARG A 537 -47.70 19.78 38.24
N ARG A 538 -48.21 19.79 37.00
CA ARG A 538 -48.82 20.93 36.24
C ARG A 538 -47.90 21.86 35.44
N THR A 539 -47.86 21.62 34.12
CA THR A 539 -48.50 22.40 33.00
C THR A 539 -48.63 23.94 33.15
N PRO A 540 -48.92 24.68 32.06
CA PRO A 540 -48.38 24.69 30.67
C PRO A 540 -48.25 26.17 30.15
N TYR A 541 -48.31 26.36 28.82
CA TYR A 541 -48.49 27.60 28.00
C TYR A 541 -47.23 28.08 27.27
N THR A 542 -47.23 28.55 26.02
CA THR A 542 -48.08 28.51 24.80
C THR A 542 -47.40 29.46 23.78
N SER A 543 -47.69 29.24 22.49
CA SER A 543 -47.83 30.26 21.41
C SER A 543 -46.57 31.01 20.94
N GLY A 544 -46.35 31.34 19.67
CA GLY A 544 -47.19 31.28 18.47
C GLY A 544 -46.65 32.27 17.40
N PHE A 545 -47.23 32.23 16.18
CA PHE A 545 -47.04 33.11 14.99
C PHE A 545 -45.81 32.80 14.10
N SER A 546 -45.86 32.43 12.80
CA SER A 546 -46.68 32.81 11.61
C SER A 546 -46.49 34.29 11.20
N CYS A 547 -46.33 34.74 9.94
CA CYS A 547 -46.21 34.16 8.60
C CYS A 547 -45.99 35.33 7.57
N VAL A 548 -45.61 35.03 6.31
CA VAL A 548 -45.97 35.70 5.03
C VAL A 548 -45.09 36.79 4.31
N HIS A 549 -44.76 36.43 3.04
CA HIS A 549 -44.63 37.17 1.73
C HIS A 549 -43.35 37.84 1.18
N ARG A 550 -42.72 37.17 0.18
CA ARG A 550 -42.84 37.26 -1.31
C ARG A 550 -42.55 38.59 -2.08
N CYS A 551 -41.64 38.44 -3.07
CA CYS A 551 -41.62 38.96 -4.48
C CYS A 551 -40.80 40.21 -4.88
N SER A 552 -39.73 40.05 -5.70
CA SER A 552 -39.73 40.31 -7.17
C SER A 552 -38.33 40.33 -7.85
N ARG A 553 -38.34 40.06 -9.16
CA ARG A 553 -37.23 39.80 -10.11
C ARG A 553 -36.71 41.04 -10.88
N HIS A 554 -35.44 41.02 -11.31
CA HIS A 554 -34.88 41.25 -12.69
C HIS A 554 -33.34 41.25 -12.61
N ALA A 555 -32.53 40.37 -13.23
CA ALA A 555 -32.26 40.03 -14.63
C ALA A 555 -31.39 41.03 -15.44
N ARG A 556 -30.14 40.63 -15.75
CA ARG A 556 -29.48 40.89 -17.05
C ARG A 556 -28.39 39.84 -17.37
N ARG A 557 -28.45 39.31 -18.60
CA ARG A 557 -27.65 38.23 -19.23
C ARG A 557 -26.52 38.79 -20.11
N ARG A 558 -25.46 37.99 -20.32
CA ARG A 558 -24.74 37.64 -21.58
C ARG A 558 -23.67 36.60 -21.19
N LEU A 559 -23.37 35.50 -21.87
CA LEU A 559 -23.73 34.93 -23.18
C LEU A 559 -23.68 33.39 -23.06
N LYS A 560 -24.70 32.71 -23.59
CA LYS A 560 -24.76 31.25 -23.77
C LYS A 560 -24.32 30.92 -25.20
N LEU A 561 -23.43 29.94 -25.34
CA LEU A 561 -23.56 28.89 -26.34
C LEU A 561 -23.37 27.55 -25.59
N SER A 562 -24.50 27.00 -25.19
CA SER A 562 -24.66 25.64 -24.66
C SER A 562 -25.58 24.90 -25.61
N GLY A 563 -25.30 23.63 -25.91
CA GLY A 563 -26.38 22.73 -26.27
C GLY A 563 -26.02 21.56 -27.19
N CYS A 564 -25.45 20.52 -26.60
CA CYS A 564 -26.03 19.17 -26.67
C CYS A 564 -25.48 18.37 -25.49
N GLY A 565 -26.22 18.41 -24.37
CA GLY A 565 -25.98 17.57 -23.21
C GLY A 565 -26.47 16.15 -23.49
N ALA A 566 -25.60 15.34 -24.05
CA ALA A 566 -25.58 13.91 -23.78
C ALA A 566 -24.47 13.72 -22.74
N GLN A 567 -24.76 13.02 -21.64
CA GLN A 567 -23.75 12.66 -20.65
C GLN A 567 -22.90 11.56 -21.28
N TRP A 568 -21.68 11.89 -21.71
CA TRP A 568 -20.78 10.94 -22.34
C TRP A 568 -20.25 9.97 -21.29
N ASP A 569 -20.55 8.69 -21.47
CA ASP A 569 -19.98 7.60 -20.68
C ASP A 569 -18.44 7.58 -20.88
N PRO A 570 -17.61 7.63 -19.81
CA PRO A 570 -16.16 7.54 -19.91
C PRO A 570 -15.66 6.30 -20.66
N ARG A 571 -16.44 5.21 -20.66
CA ARG A 571 -16.16 3.97 -21.42
C ARG A 571 -16.37 4.16 -22.92
N VAL A 572 -17.25 5.09 -23.32
CA VAL A 572 -17.48 5.47 -24.72
C VAL A 572 -16.36 6.41 -25.21
N GLY A 573 -15.82 7.25 -24.34
CA GLY A 573 -14.59 8.04 -24.60
C GLY A 573 -13.36 7.16 -24.86
N LEU A 574 -13.17 6.10 -24.05
CA LEU A 574 -12.13 5.08 -24.23
C LEU A 574 -12.30 4.31 -25.57
N ILE A 575 -13.52 3.90 -25.92
CA ILE A 575 -13.81 3.17 -27.18
C ILE A 575 -13.63 4.05 -28.42
N LEU A 576 -13.93 5.34 -28.34
CA LEU A 576 -13.76 6.29 -29.46
C LEU A 576 -12.29 6.70 -29.63
N SER A 577 -11.52 6.77 -28.56
CA SER A 577 -10.07 7.07 -28.58
C SER A 577 -9.24 5.88 -29.08
N ILE A 578 -9.59 4.65 -28.69
CA ILE A 578 -8.99 3.42 -29.23
C ILE A 578 -9.33 3.23 -30.72
N ARG A 579 -10.52 3.66 -31.16
CA ARG A 579 -10.88 3.69 -32.59
C ARG A 579 -10.05 4.68 -33.39
N ALA A 580 -9.69 5.84 -32.82
CA ALA A 580 -8.80 6.81 -33.45
C ALA A 580 -7.36 6.28 -33.61
N VAL A 581 -6.86 5.54 -32.62
CA VAL A 581 -5.56 4.81 -32.70
C VAL A 581 -5.59 3.76 -33.82
N LYS A 582 -6.69 3.00 -33.93
CA LYS A 582 -6.84 1.97 -34.97
C LYS A 582 -6.94 2.54 -36.40
N SER A 583 -7.56 3.71 -36.58
CA SER A 583 -7.62 4.41 -37.87
C SER A 583 -6.28 5.02 -38.30
N THR A 584 -5.42 5.39 -37.34
CA THR A 584 -4.11 6.00 -37.64
C THR A 584 -3.06 4.93 -37.97
N VAL A 585 -3.12 3.76 -37.33
CA VAL A 585 -2.27 2.59 -37.65
C VAL A 585 -2.59 1.99 -39.02
N ALA A 586 -3.87 1.98 -39.43
CA ALA A 586 -4.28 1.51 -40.76
C ALA A 586 -3.72 2.38 -41.90
N LEU A 587 -3.60 3.69 -41.68
CA LEU A 587 -3.04 4.63 -42.67
C LEU A 587 -1.53 4.49 -42.87
N THR A 588 -0.80 3.94 -41.89
CA THR A 588 0.65 3.68 -42.00
C THR A 588 0.98 2.33 -42.63
N THR A 589 0.08 1.34 -42.54
CA THR A 589 0.26 0.02 -43.17
C THR A 589 -0.11 -0.01 -44.66
N ASP A 590 -0.89 0.96 -45.15
CA ASP A 590 -1.25 1.06 -46.58
C ASP A 590 -0.14 1.68 -47.46
N VAL A 591 1.02 2.01 -46.89
CA VAL A 591 2.21 2.46 -47.66
C VAL A 591 3.10 1.27 -48.09
N GLU A 592 2.87 0.05 -47.59
CA GLU A 592 3.71 -1.12 -47.90
C GLU A 592 3.11 -2.14 -48.88
N ASN A 593 1.90 -1.91 -49.43
CA ASN A 593 1.32 -2.78 -50.46
C ASN A 593 0.85 -2.01 -51.70
N GLY A 594 1.79 -1.30 -52.35
CA GLY A 594 1.61 -0.78 -53.71
C GLY A 594 1.89 -1.87 -54.73
N SER A 595 0.84 -2.56 -55.19
CA SER A 595 0.88 -3.46 -56.35
C SER A 595 1.38 -2.71 -57.60
N ALA A 596 2.39 -3.29 -58.25
CA ALA A 596 2.94 -2.84 -59.52
C ALA A 596 1.86 -2.79 -60.63
N HIS A 597 1.71 -1.63 -61.25
CA HIS A 597 1.26 -1.51 -62.64
C HIS A 597 2.38 -0.82 -63.44
N GLU A 598 2.79 -1.46 -64.53
CA GLU A 598 3.93 -1.13 -65.37
C GLU A 598 3.76 0.13 -66.24
N CYS A 599 4.93 0.60 -66.71
CA CYS A 599 5.24 1.18 -68.03
C CYS A 599 5.48 2.72 -68.11
N PRO A 600 6.29 3.22 -69.07
CA PRO A 600 7.78 3.23 -69.02
C PRO A 600 8.41 4.56 -69.51
N CYS A 601 9.62 4.93 -69.07
CA CYS A 601 10.66 5.54 -69.94
C CYS A 601 11.96 5.92 -69.18
N ASP A 602 13.08 5.53 -69.80
CA ASP A 602 14.45 6.07 -69.81
C ASP A 602 15.14 6.42 -68.47
N GLY A 603 16.33 5.94 -68.12
CA GLY A 603 17.40 5.36 -68.93
C GLY A 603 18.73 5.93 -68.42
N HIS A 604 19.45 5.21 -67.56
CA HIS A 604 20.91 5.01 -67.63
C HIS A 604 21.49 4.37 -66.37
N VAL A 605 22.37 3.41 -66.61
CA VAL A 605 23.21 2.63 -65.70
C VAL A 605 24.59 3.31 -65.65
N PRO A 606 25.29 3.35 -64.51
CA PRO A 606 26.31 2.33 -64.25
C PRO A 606 26.35 1.78 -62.81
N HIS A 607 26.47 0.44 -62.73
CA HIS A 607 27.11 -0.32 -61.66
C HIS A 607 28.65 -0.35 -61.92
N PRO A 608 29.51 -0.99 -61.09
CA PRO A 608 29.47 -1.31 -59.65
C PRO A 608 30.80 -0.98 -58.92
N ALA A 609 30.76 -0.73 -57.60
CA ALA A 609 31.82 -1.20 -56.69
C ALA A 609 31.33 -1.15 -55.23
N GLU A 610 31.52 -2.29 -54.56
CA GLU A 610 31.58 -2.46 -53.10
C GLU A 610 30.26 -2.58 -52.33
N LEU A 611 29.65 -3.75 -52.54
CA LEU A 611 29.29 -4.66 -51.46
C LEU A 611 30.30 -4.57 -50.29
N GLU A 612 29.84 -4.17 -49.10
CA GLU A 612 29.78 -4.99 -47.88
C GLU A 612 29.36 -4.16 -46.67
N ARG A 613 28.58 -4.78 -45.77
CA ARG A 613 27.94 -4.28 -44.54
C ARG A 613 26.50 -3.77 -44.68
N ARG A 614 25.57 -4.71 -44.85
CA ARG A 614 24.23 -4.61 -44.25
C ARG A 614 24.31 -5.20 -42.84
N ASP A 615 24.58 -4.35 -41.86
CA ASP A 615 24.17 -4.62 -40.49
C ASP A 615 22.64 -4.55 -40.43
N ALA A 616 22.04 -5.51 -39.75
CA ALA A 616 20.60 -5.57 -39.51
C ALA A 616 20.12 -4.29 -38.83
N SER A 617 19.35 -3.47 -39.55
CA SER A 617 18.66 -2.33 -38.99
C SER A 617 17.53 -2.82 -38.07
N PRO A 618 17.49 -2.43 -36.78
CA PRO A 618 16.32 -2.69 -35.95
C PRO A 618 15.12 -1.90 -36.49
N SER A 619 13.94 -2.50 -36.40
CA SER A 619 12.64 -1.88 -36.73
C SER A 619 12.51 -0.48 -36.11
N PRO A 620 11.91 0.51 -36.81
CA PRO A 620 11.76 1.85 -36.24
C PRO A 620 10.80 1.81 -35.05
N PRO A 621 11.15 2.39 -33.88
CA PRO A 621 10.22 2.54 -32.77
C PRO A 621 9.10 3.54 -33.12
N PRO A 622 7.95 3.50 -32.41
CA PRO A 622 6.84 4.40 -32.68
C PRO A 622 7.30 5.86 -32.63
N SER A 623 6.98 6.63 -33.67
CA SER A 623 7.41 8.03 -33.84
C SER A 623 7.17 8.85 -32.57
N ALA A 624 8.03 9.82 -32.23
CA ALA A 624 7.90 10.68 -31.05
C ALA A 624 6.49 11.29 -30.82
N HIS A 625 5.70 11.50 -31.88
CA HIS A 625 4.30 11.92 -31.79
C HIS A 625 3.34 10.88 -31.17
N HIS A 626 3.59 9.58 -31.35
CA HIS A 626 2.83 8.49 -30.76
C HIS A 626 3.07 8.38 -29.26
N LEU A 627 4.32 8.59 -28.81
CA LEU A 627 4.66 8.69 -27.39
C LEU A 627 4.05 9.93 -26.76
N LEU A 628 3.98 11.08 -27.47
CA LEU A 628 3.29 12.30 -27.03
C LEU A 628 1.77 12.15 -26.89
N LEU A 629 1.13 11.28 -27.69
CA LEU A 629 -0.29 10.98 -27.54
C LEU A 629 -0.54 10.01 -26.37
N LEU A 630 0.37 9.05 -26.15
CA LEU A 630 0.39 8.22 -24.93
C LEU A 630 0.68 9.06 -23.67
N LEU A 631 1.48 10.13 -23.78
CA LEU A 631 1.76 11.11 -22.73
C LEU A 631 0.49 11.86 -22.29
N ALA A 632 -0.37 12.29 -23.21
CA ALA A 632 -1.64 12.94 -22.87
C ALA A 632 -2.63 11.96 -22.20
N LEU A 633 -2.66 10.70 -22.65
CA LEU A 633 -3.50 9.66 -22.07
C LEU A 633 -2.99 9.16 -20.71
N ALA A 634 -1.67 9.11 -20.51
CA ALA A 634 -1.06 8.73 -19.24
C ALA A 634 -1.22 9.83 -18.18
N SER A 635 -1.19 11.11 -18.55
CA SER A 635 -1.52 12.21 -17.63
C SER A 635 -3.01 12.16 -17.20
N ASP A 636 -3.92 11.80 -18.09
CA ASP A 636 -5.33 11.55 -17.75
C ASP A 636 -5.52 10.24 -16.93
N MET A 637 -4.59 9.29 -17.01
CA MET A 637 -4.55 8.08 -16.16
C MET A 637 -3.91 8.34 -14.79
N GLU A 638 -2.95 9.27 -14.69
CA GLU A 638 -2.45 9.94 -13.48
C GLU A 638 -3.59 10.34 -12.54
N ASP A 639 -4.51 11.12 -13.11
CA ASP A 639 -5.73 11.59 -12.43
C ASP A 639 -6.78 10.48 -12.20
N ALA A 640 -6.65 9.32 -12.86
CA ALA A 640 -7.53 8.17 -12.68
C ALA A 640 -6.99 7.12 -11.67
N HIS A 641 -5.69 7.13 -11.39
CA HIS A 641 -5.03 6.29 -10.38
C HIS A 641 -4.95 6.95 -9.00
N HIS A 642 -5.19 8.25 -8.91
CA HIS A 642 -5.92 8.75 -7.75
C HIS A 642 -7.32 8.13 -7.81
N HIS A 643 -7.53 7.03 -7.07
CA HIS A 643 -8.87 6.77 -6.56
C HIS A 643 -9.36 8.09 -6.03
N HIS A 644 -10.30 8.73 -6.73
CA HIS A 644 -10.89 9.96 -6.27
C HIS A 644 -11.50 9.58 -4.93
N TRP A 645 -10.82 9.95 -3.84
CA TRP A 645 -11.14 9.58 -2.48
C TRP A 645 -12.36 10.42 -2.15
N THR A 646 -13.52 10.02 -2.66
CA THR A 646 -14.74 10.82 -2.59
C THR A 646 -15.42 10.59 -1.25
N MET A 647 -16.22 11.55 -0.81
CA MET A 647 -17.06 11.38 0.36
C MET A 647 -18.04 10.21 0.16
N VAL A 648 -18.18 9.36 1.19
CA VAL A 648 -19.23 8.33 1.20
C VAL A 648 -20.57 9.00 1.43
N GLU A 649 -21.57 8.66 0.62
CA GLU A 649 -22.92 9.19 0.74
C GLU A 649 -23.97 8.10 0.91
N ARG A 650 -25.09 8.47 1.52
CA ARG A 650 -26.27 7.61 1.65
C ARG A 650 -27.16 7.73 0.43
N ARG A 651 -27.64 6.60 -0.08
CA ARG A 651 -28.75 6.53 -1.04
C ARG A 651 -29.76 5.49 -0.58
N GLY A 652 -30.85 5.95 0.05
CA GLY A 652 -31.85 5.07 0.66
C GLY A 652 -31.23 4.23 1.78
N THR A 653 -31.38 2.91 1.69
CA THR A 653 -30.81 1.92 2.62
C THR A 653 -29.37 1.52 2.29
N GLN A 654 -28.71 2.17 1.31
CA GLN A 654 -27.40 1.79 0.79
C GLN A 654 -26.35 2.92 0.97
N LEU A 655 -25.08 2.56 1.08
CA LEU A 655 -23.95 3.49 1.05
C LEU A 655 -23.30 3.49 -0.33
N TRP A 656 -22.76 4.63 -0.75
CA TRP A 656 -22.16 4.83 -2.05
C TRP A 656 -20.88 5.66 -1.95
N ALA A 657 -19.87 5.30 -2.74
CA ALA A 657 -18.65 6.07 -2.90
C ALA A 657 -18.24 6.03 -4.37
N SER A 658 -17.81 7.16 -4.93
CA SER A 658 -17.38 7.27 -6.33
C SER A 658 -18.36 6.67 -7.36
N GLY A 659 -19.66 6.78 -7.09
CA GLY A 659 -20.72 6.27 -7.96
C GLY A 659 -20.92 4.75 -7.95
N ARG A 660 -20.34 4.03 -6.99
CA ARG A 660 -20.56 2.58 -6.76
C ARG A 660 -21.10 2.33 -5.35
N PRO A 661 -21.83 1.22 -5.12
CA PRO A 661 -22.19 0.81 -3.76
C PRO A 661 -20.93 0.63 -2.90
N PHE A 662 -20.97 1.12 -1.67
CA PHE A 662 -19.90 1.03 -0.71
C PHE A 662 -20.33 0.13 0.45
N ILE A 663 -19.49 -0.83 0.83
CA ILE A 663 -19.79 -1.78 1.90
C ILE A 663 -18.68 -1.69 2.94
N ILE A 664 -19.06 -1.48 4.19
CA ILE A 664 -18.14 -1.47 5.33
C ILE A 664 -17.74 -2.91 5.64
N HIS A 665 -16.45 -3.17 5.54
CA HIS A 665 -15.86 -4.42 5.96
C HIS A 665 -14.61 -4.09 6.76
N GLY A 666 -14.79 -4.05 8.07
CA GLY A 666 -13.83 -3.39 8.94
C GLY A 666 -13.73 -4.00 10.33
N PHE A 667 -13.12 -3.23 11.22
CA PHE A 667 -12.79 -3.64 12.58
C PHE A 667 -12.75 -2.45 13.51
N ASN A 668 -12.77 -2.74 14.81
CA ASN A 668 -12.56 -1.77 15.88
C ASN A 668 -11.12 -1.85 16.38
N THR A 669 -10.51 -0.69 16.55
CA THR A 669 -9.19 -0.52 17.19
C THR A 669 -9.17 0.82 17.93
N TYR A 670 -9.60 0.80 19.18
CA TYR A 670 -9.79 2.02 19.97
C TYR A 670 -8.49 2.77 20.31
N TRP A 671 -7.35 2.08 20.30
CA TRP A 671 -6.08 2.55 20.88
C TRP A 671 -5.15 3.29 19.90
N LEU A 672 -5.54 3.46 18.63
CA LEU A 672 -4.64 3.98 17.58
C LEU A 672 -4.04 5.35 17.92
N MET A 673 -4.85 6.31 18.37
CA MET A 673 -4.38 7.64 18.77
C MET A 673 -3.40 7.57 19.95
N SER A 674 -3.75 6.81 20.99
CA SER A 674 -2.93 6.64 22.20
C SER A 674 -1.57 6.02 21.91
N PHE A 675 -1.51 5.09 20.94
CA PHE A 675 -0.26 4.48 20.48
C PHE A 675 0.50 5.40 19.54
N ALA A 676 -0.18 6.15 18.66
CA ALA A 676 0.44 7.15 17.82
C ALA A 676 1.08 8.28 18.64
N ALA A 677 0.57 8.57 19.84
CA ALA A 677 1.13 9.58 20.74
C ALA A 677 2.50 9.15 21.32
N ASP A 678 2.83 7.86 21.28
CA ASP A 678 4.16 7.35 21.64
C ASP A 678 5.01 7.09 20.40
N GLN A 679 6.18 7.72 20.32
CA GLN A 679 7.09 7.46 19.20
C GLN A 679 7.55 5.99 19.14
N ALA A 680 7.61 5.28 20.28
CA ALA A 680 8.02 3.88 20.32
C ALA A 680 6.94 2.91 19.79
N THR A 681 5.65 3.27 19.88
CA THR A 681 4.54 2.40 19.45
C THR A 681 3.82 2.90 18.21
N ARG A 682 4.14 4.11 17.71
CA ARG A 682 3.61 4.68 16.45
C ARG A 682 3.73 3.74 15.25
N LEU A 683 4.82 2.98 15.13
CA LEU A 683 4.98 1.98 14.05
C LEU A 683 3.91 0.87 14.07
N ARG A 684 3.37 0.56 15.25
CA ARG A 684 2.32 -0.46 15.40
C ARG A 684 0.98 0.03 14.87
N VAL A 685 0.78 1.35 14.82
CA VAL A 685 -0.41 1.97 14.20
C VAL A 685 -0.35 1.74 12.69
N THR A 686 0.76 2.08 12.04
CA THR A 686 0.97 1.80 10.61
C THR A 686 0.80 0.31 10.30
N ALA A 687 1.42 -0.57 11.09
CA ALA A 687 1.28 -2.01 10.91
C ALA A 687 -0.18 -2.48 11.04
N ALA A 688 -0.92 -2.04 12.07
CA ALA A 688 -2.31 -2.41 12.25
C ALA A 688 -3.22 -1.93 11.10
N ILE A 689 -2.94 -0.73 10.56
CA ILE A 689 -3.66 -0.17 9.41
C ILE A 689 -3.31 -0.92 8.12
N ALA A 690 -2.02 -1.18 7.87
CA ALA A 690 -1.53 -1.79 6.65
C ALA A 690 -1.85 -3.30 6.55
N GLU A 691 -1.74 -4.03 7.66
CA GLU A 691 -1.90 -5.49 7.70
C GLU A 691 -3.36 -5.94 7.72
N ALA A 692 -4.30 -5.04 8.01
CA ALA A 692 -5.72 -5.38 8.11
C ALA A 692 -6.30 -5.93 6.81
N GLY A 693 -5.95 -5.33 5.66
CA GLY A 693 -6.61 -5.64 4.38
C GLY A 693 -8.13 -5.40 4.42
N LEU A 694 -8.57 -4.50 5.30
CA LEU A 694 -9.96 -4.10 5.55
C LEU A 694 -10.14 -2.62 5.18
N ASN A 695 -11.36 -2.21 4.82
CA ASN A 695 -11.57 -0.89 4.21
C ASN A 695 -12.05 0.20 5.18
N VAL A 696 -12.45 -0.17 6.41
CA VAL A 696 -12.91 0.75 7.44
C VAL A 696 -12.38 0.34 8.81
N CYS A 697 -11.98 1.33 9.61
CA CYS A 697 -11.63 1.15 11.01
C CYS A 697 -12.44 2.12 11.87
N CYS A 698 -13.08 1.63 12.92
CA CYS A 698 -13.61 2.49 13.99
C CYS A 698 -12.55 2.66 15.08
N THR A 699 -12.30 3.91 15.47
CA THR A 699 -11.32 4.26 16.50
C THR A 699 -11.80 5.46 17.32
N TRP A 700 -11.16 5.70 18.46
CA TRP A 700 -11.55 6.79 19.35
C TRP A 700 -10.78 8.07 19.02
N ALA A 701 -11.53 9.13 18.73
CA ALA A 701 -11.00 10.48 18.61
C ALA A 701 -11.09 11.25 19.92
N PHE A 702 -11.31 10.57 21.06
CA PHE A 702 -11.35 11.14 22.40
C PHE A 702 -10.35 10.45 23.33
N SER A 703 -9.95 11.19 24.36
CA SER A 703 -9.36 10.67 25.60
C SER A 703 -9.45 11.82 26.61
N ASP A 704 -10.36 11.68 27.58
CA ASP A 704 -10.80 12.75 28.46
C ASP A 704 -10.19 12.59 29.85
N GLY A 705 -9.25 13.48 30.19
CA GLY A 705 -8.52 13.42 31.45
C GLY A 705 -7.63 12.18 31.60
N GLY A 706 -6.63 12.26 32.48
CA GLY A 706 -5.70 11.16 32.74
C GLY A 706 -4.43 11.18 31.90
N TYR A 707 -3.77 10.02 31.78
CA TYR A 707 -2.45 9.90 31.15
C TYR A 707 -2.56 9.96 29.62
N ARG A 708 -1.84 10.90 28.99
CA ARG A 708 -1.89 11.17 27.53
C ARG A 708 -3.30 11.49 27.01
N ALA A 709 -4.09 12.18 27.83
CA ALA A 709 -5.42 12.64 27.44
C ALA A 709 -5.32 13.61 26.26
N LEU A 710 -6.20 13.43 25.27
CA LEU A 710 -6.37 14.40 24.20
C LEU A 710 -7.01 15.67 24.76
N GLN A 711 -8.08 15.53 25.53
CA GLN A 711 -8.72 16.62 26.25
C GLN A 711 -8.31 16.57 27.71
N THR A 712 -7.42 17.47 28.12
CA THR A 712 -6.86 17.49 29.48
C THR A 712 -7.79 18.18 30.48
N ALA A 713 -8.57 19.15 30.01
CA ALA A 713 -9.63 19.85 30.73
C ALA A 713 -10.66 20.41 29.72
N PRO A 714 -11.84 20.90 30.15
CA PRO A 714 -12.76 21.58 29.24
C PRO A 714 -12.06 22.70 28.47
N PHE A 715 -12.22 22.74 27.14
CA PHE A 715 -11.58 23.71 26.23
C PHE A 715 -10.05 23.64 26.12
N HIS A 716 -9.40 22.64 26.73
CA HIS A 716 -7.94 22.47 26.70
C HIS A 716 -7.56 21.12 26.10
N TYR A 717 -6.79 21.17 25.01
CA TYR A 717 -6.39 20.00 24.23
C TYR A 717 -4.87 19.87 24.18
N ASP A 718 -4.38 18.64 24.32
CA ASP A 718 -2.95 18.34 24.16
C ASP A 718 -2.61 18.23 22.66
N GLU A 719 -1.81 19.18 22.18
CA GLU A 719 -1.48 19.28 20.76
C GLU A 719 -0.61 18.10 20.28
N ASP A 720 0.20 17.48 21.13
CA ASP A 720 1.02 16.34 20.72
C ASP A 720 0.15 15.07 20.56
N VAL A 721 -0.87 14.91 21.40
CA VAL A 721 -1.89 13.87 21.23
C VAL A 721 -2.79 14.16 20.03
N PHE A 722 -3.10 15.42 19.75
CA PHE A 722 -3.92 15.78 18.58
C PHE A 722 -3.17 15.53 17.26
N ARG A 723 -1.87 15.82 17.21
CA ARG A 723 -0.98 15.41 16.10
C ARG A 723 -0.86 13.89 15.96
N ALA A 724 -1.04 13.14 17.04
CA ALA A 724 -1.10 11.69 16.96
C ALA A 724 -2.37 11.22 16.22
N LEU A 725 -3.51 11.88 16.44
CA LEU A 725 -4.72 11.64 15.65
C LEU A 725 -4.53 12.07 14.19
N ASP A 726 -3.86 13.22 13.94
CA ASP A 726 -3.52 13.66 12.57
C ASP A 726 -2.72 12.58 11.82
N PHE A 727 -1.76 11.95 12.50
CA PHE A 727 -0.98 10.83 11.98
C PHE A 727 -1.87 9.61 11.66
N VAL A 728 -2.78 9.21 12.56
CA VAL A 728 -3.71 8.10 12.31
C VAL A 728 -4.55 8.33 11.06
N VAL A 729 -5.10 9.54 10.89
CA VAL A 729 -5.88 9.91 9.69
C VAL A 729 -4.99 9.86 8.43
N SER A 730 -3.77 10.38 8.49
CA SER A 730 -2.85 10.36 7.35
C SER A 730 -2.44 8.95 6.93
N GLU A 731 -2.21 8.05 7.89
CA GLU A 731 -1.84 6.66 7.64
C GLU A 731 -3.02 5.86 7.09
N ALA A 732 -4.23 6.08 7.62
CA ALA A 732 -5.44 5.48 7.08
C ALA A 732 -5.63 5.86 5.60
N ARG A 733 -5.42 7.14 5.24
CA ARG A 733 -5.45 7.58 3.84
C ARG A 733 -4.42 6.84 3.00
N ARG A 734 -3.16 6.75 3.47
CA ARG A 734 -2.05 6.10 2.75
C ARG A 734 -2.35 4.65 2.40
N HIS A 735 -3.07 3.95 3.29
CA HIS A 735 -3.41 2.53 3.15
C HIS A 735 -4.82 2.28 2.64
N ASN A 736 -5.48 3.29 2.07
CA ASN A 736 -6.84 3.19 1.55
C ASN A 736 -7.86 2.65 2.58
N MET A 737 -7.74 3.09 3.84
CA MET A 737 -8.69 2.79 4.91
C MET A 737 -9.48 4.04 5.30
N ARG A 738 -10.78 3.92 5.52
CA ARG A 738 -11.60 5.01 6.07
C ARG A 738 -11.81 4.86 7.57
N LEU A 739 -12.04 5.98 8.26
CA LEU A 739 -12.17 6.02 9.71
C LEU A 739 -13.59 6.37 10.15
N ILE A 740 -14.12 5.65 11.13
CA ILE A 740 -15.21 6.13 11.97
C ILE A 740 -14.59 6.65 13.25
N LEU A 741 -14.89 7.90 13.59
CA LEU A 741 -14.27 8.60 14.72
C LEU A 741 -15.32 8.84 15.81
N SER A 742 -15.20 8.09 16.90
CA SER A 742 -16.01 8.29 18.11
C SER A 742 -15.55 9.52 18.87
N LEU A 743 -16.51 10.36 19.27
CA LEU A 743 -16.28 11.68 19.88
C LEU A 743 -16.41 11.66 21.41
N CYS A 744 -16.91 10.59 22.02
CA CYS A 744 -16.96 10.43 23.48
C CYS A 744 -17.20 8.96 23.84
N ASN A 745 -16.94 8.58 25.09
CA ASN A 745 -17.36 7.29 25.64
C ASN A 745 -18.51 7.44 26.63
N ASN A 746 -19.39 6.43 26.70
CA ASN A 746 -20.28 6.26 27.84
C ASN A 746 -19.56 5.66 29.05
N TRP A 747 -18.54 4.82 28.82
CA TRP A 747 -17.77 4.14 29.85
C TRP A 747 -16.61 5.00 30.38
N GLU A 748 -16.09 4.65 31.56
CA GLU A 748 -14.99 5.39 32.21
C GLU A 748 -13.63 5.21 31.53
N ASP A 749 -13.47 4.20 30.68
CA ASP A 749 -12.23 3.93 29.96
C ASP A 749 -11.88 5.10 29.05
N TYR A 750 -10.67 5.66 29.25
CA TYR A 750 -10.19 6.88 28.61
C TYR A 750 -11.09 8.11 28.88
N GLY A 751 -11.82 8.11 30.00
CA GLY A 751 -12.60 9.25 30.47
C GLY A 751 -14.10 9.09 30.26
N GLY A 752 -14.64 9.63 29.16
CA GLY A 752 -16.06 9.55 28.83
C GLY A 752 -16.97 10.45 29.67
N LYS A 753 -18.28 10.19 29.61
CA LYS A 753 -19.32 11.04 30.25
C LYS A 753 -19.07 11.30 31.74
N ALA A 754 -18.51 10.31 32.45
CA ALA A 754 -18.18 10.43 33.86
C ALA A 754 -17.11 11.51 34.10
N GLN A 755 -16.10 11.61 33.23
CA GLN A 755 -15.07 12.65 33.32
C GLN A 755 -15.65 14.05 33.07
N TYR A 756 -16.56 14.18 32.10
CA TYR A 756 -17.26 15.45 31.85
C TYR A 756 -18.05 15.92 33.08
N VAL A 757 -18.76 15.01 33.74
CA VAL A 757 -19.46 15.32 35.00
C VAL A 757 -18.48 15.65 36.14
N ARG A 758 -17.30 15.00 36.21
CA ARG A 758 -16.24 15.38 37.17
C ARG A 758 -15.77 16.81 36.94
N TRP A 759 -15.49 17.22 35.70
CA TRP A 759 -15.13 18.61 35.39
C TRP A 759 -16.25 19.60 35.75
N GLY A 760 -17.51 19.23 35.57
CA GLY A 760 -18.64 20.05 36.02
C GLY A 760 -18.66 20.25 37.54
N LYS A 761 -18.46 19.18 38.30
CA LYS A 761 -18.37 19.24 39.77
C LYS A 761 -17.20 20.10 40.24
N GLU A 762 -16.05 19.98 39.60
CA GLU A 762 -14.87 20.81 39.88
C GLU A 762 -15.11 22.30 39.57
N ALA A 763 -15.93 22.58 38.56
CA ALA A 763 -16.39 23.94 38.24
C ALA A 763 -17.51 24.45 39.17
N GLY A 764 -17.94 23.66 40.16
CA GLY A 764 -18.94 24.04 41.15
C GLY A 764 -20.39 23.75 40.79
N LEU A 765 -20.64 22.91 39.77
CA LEU A 765 -21.99 22.46 39.41
C LEU A 765 -22.50 21.40 40.41
N ASP A 766 -23.77 21.50 40.80
CA ASP A 766 -24.44 20.54 41.68
C ASP A 766 -24.97 19.34 40.88
N LEU A 767 -24.05 18.48 40.42
CA LEU A 767 -24.35 17.29 39.62
C LEU A 767 -24.43 16.05 40.51
N THR A 768 -25.45 15.23 40.31
CA THR A 768 -25.75 14.07 41.18
C THR A 768 -25.66 12.73 40.44
N SER A 769 -25.66 12.75 39.12
CA SER A 769 -25.62 11.58 38.24
C SER A 769 -24.58 11.74 37.14
N GLU A 770 -24.00 10.65 36.64
CA GLU A 770 -23.21 10.66 35.40
C GLU A 770 -24.07 10.96 34.17
N ASP A 771 -25.36 10.66 34.25
CA ASP A 771 -26.33 10.96 33.19
C ASP A 771 -26.66 12.46 33.08
N ASP A 772 -26.23 13.27 34.05
CA ASP A 772 -26.31 14.73 33.94
C ASP A 772 -25.51 15.25 32.73
N PHE A 773 -24.59 14.44 32.19
CA PHE A 773 -23.95 14.65 30.89
C PHE A 773 -24.96 14.93 29.76
N PHE A 774 -26.12 14.26 29.76
CA PHE A 774 -27.11 14.39 28.70
C PHE A 774 -28.02 15.61 28.86
N SER A 775 -28.11 16.19 30.06
CA SER A 775 -29.12 17.20 30.39
C SER A 775 -28.52 18.56 30.76
N ASP A 776 -27.39 18.60 31.46
CA ASP A 776 -26.80 19.83 31.97
C ASP A 776 -26.25 20.71 30.82
N PRO A 777 -26.67 21.98 30.72
CA PRO A 777 -26.28 22.85 29.61
C PRO A 777 -24.78 23.17 29.59
N THR A 778 -24.13 23.20 30.75
CA THR A 778 -22.69 23.48 30.86
C THR A 778 -21.90 22.29 30.39
N ILE A 779 -22.26 21.08 30.81
CA ILE A 779 -21.61 19.85 30.36
C ILE A 779 -21.78 19.65 28.85
N LYS A 780 -22.99 19.87 28.32
CA LYS A 780 -23.25 19.86 26.89
C LYS A 780 -22.40 20.89 26.13
N SER A 781 -22.12 22.05 26.72
CA SER A 781 -21.23 23.05 26.12
C SER A 781 -19.78 22.57 26.03
N TYR A 782 -19.29 21.82 27.02
CA TYR A 782 -17.95 21.23 27.00
C TYR A 782 -17.82 20.23 25.84
N TYR A 783 -18.82 19.35 25.68
CA TYR A 783 -18.86 18.38 24.60
C TYR A 783 -18.91 19.07 23.23
N LYS A 784 -19.80 20.07 23.06
CA LYS A 784 -19.90 20.84 21.82
C LYS A 784 -18.58 21.54 21.44
N ALA A 785 -17.87 22.09 22.41
CA ALA A 785 -16.57 22.71 22.16
C ALA A 785 -15.51 21.68 21.73
N PHE A 786 -15.49 20.50 22.35
CA PHE A 786 -14.63 19.40 21.92
C PHE A 786 -14.93 18.94 20.50
N VAL A 787 -16.21 18.71 20.19
CA VAL A 787 -16.67 18.35 18.84
C VAL A 787 -16.21 19.39 17.82
N GLU A 788 -16.40 20.68 18.10
CA GLU A 788 -15.96 21.74 17.20
C GLU A 788 -14.44 21.71 16.99
N ALA A 789 -13.66 21.52 18.05
CA ALA A 789 -12.20 21.41 17.97
C ALA A 789 -11.75 20.23 17.09
N VAL A 790 -12.36 19.05 17.24
CA VAL A 790 -12.05 17.84 16.44
C VAL A 790 -12.49 18.02 14.99
N VAL A 791 -13.74 18.38 14.75
CA VAL A 791 -14.32 18.44 13.39
C VAL A 791 -13.68 19.54 12.55
N THR A 792 -13.26 20.65 13.17
CA THR A 792 -12.59 21.77 12.48
C THR A 792 -11.06 21.72 12.52
N ARG A 793 -10.47 20.64 13.04
CA ARG A 793 -9.02 20.44 13.07
C ARG A 793 -8.45 20.45 11.65
N ILE A 794 -7.41 21.24 11.43
CA ILE A 794 -6.54 21.15 10.26
C ILE A 794 -5.46 20.11 10.57
N ASN A 795 -5.47 19.01 9.83
CA ASN A 795 -4.52 17.93 9.95
C ASN A 795 -3.10 18.45 9.68
N THR A 796 -2.17 18.29 10.62
CA THR A 796 -0.79 18.80 10.47
C THR A 796 0.07 18.03 9.47
N VAL A 797 -0.36 16.83 9.05
CA VAL A 797 0.33 15.99 8.06
C VAL A 797 -0.24 16.21 6.65
N THR A 798 -1.57 16.17 6.50
CA THR A 798 -2.22 16.29 5.18
C THR A 798 -2.57 17.73 4.79
N ASN A 799 -2.55 18.66 5.76
CA ASN A 799 -2.98 20.05 5.61
C ASN A 799 -4.44 20.21 5.14
N GLU A 800 -5.28 19.20 5.39
CA GLU A 800 -6.71 19.22 5.15
C GLU A 800 -7.49 19.39 6.46
N THR A 801 -8.66 20.03 6.41
CA THR A 801 -9.54 20.10 7.58
C THR A 801 -10.29 18.78 7.71
N TYR A 802 -10.45 18.23 8.92
CA TYR A 802 -11.10 16.94 9.14
C TYR A 802 -12.51 16.86 8.51
N LYS A 803 -13.34 17.91 8.65
CA LYS A 803 -14.66 17.97 8.01
C LYS A 803 -14.64 17.96 6.47
N ASP A 804 -13.48 18.19 5.86
CA ASP A 804 -13.26 18.19 4.41
C ASP A 804 -12.46 16.96 3.96
N ASP A 805 -12.00 16.10 4.89
CA ASP A 805 -11.11 14.98 4.65
C ASP A 805 -11.88 13.67 4.39
N PRO A 806 -11.95 13.17 3.14
CA PRO A 806 -12.72 11.97 2.80
C PRO A 806 -12.20 10.67 3.40
N THR A 807 -11.05 10.68 4.10
CA THR A 807 -10.57 9.56 4.92
C THR A 807 -11.50 9.29 6.08
N ILE A 808 -12.18 10.32 6.60
CA ILE A 808 -13.21 10.15 7.61
C ILE A 808 -14.48 9.69 6.90
N LEU A 809 -15.05 8.57 7.34
CA LEU A 809 -16.30 8.03 6.82
C LEU A 809 -17.49 8.62 7.58
N ALA A 810 -17.41 8.59 8.91
CA ALA A 810 -18.46 9.07 9.80
C ALA A 810 -17.89 9.61 11.12
N TRP A 811 -18.63 10.55 11.69
CA TRP A 811 -18.56 10.90 13.10
C TRP A 811 -19.51 9.99 13.90
N GLU A 812 -19.07 9.51 15.06
CA GLU A 812 -19.91 8.82 16.05
C GLU A 812 -20.04 9.73 17.29
N LEU A 813 -21.29 10.03 17.70
CA LEU A 813 -21.54 10.97 18.78
C LEU A 813 -20.95 10.50 20.12
N ILE A 814 -21.19 9.25 20.49
CA ILE A 814 -20.76 8.67 21.76
C ILE A 814 -20.80 7.14 21.67
N ASN A 815 -19.73 6.48 22.06
CA ASN A 815 -19.71 5.02 22.15
C ASN A 815 -20.67 4.51 23.24
N GLU A 816 -21.62 3.66 22.86
CA GLU A 816 -22.60 2.93 23.69
C GLU A 816 -23.34 3.81 24.73
N PRO A 817 -24.14 4.82 24.34
CA PRO A 817 -24.79 5.70 25.30
C PRO A 817 -25.87 5.00 26.13
N HIS A 818 -25.76 5.12 27.46
CA HIS A 818 -26.77 4.66 28.43
C HIS A 818 -27.26 5.82 29.30
N CYS A 819 -28.57 5.90 29.52
CA CYS A 819 -29.19 6.86 30.44
C CYS A 819 -30.14 6.16 31.42
N PRO A 820 -29.63 5.34 32.36
CA PRO A 820 -30.46 4.59 33.31
C PRO A 820 -31.31 5.47 34.24
N SER A 821 -30.91 6.73 34.46
CA SER A 821 -31.70 7.69 35.24
C SER A 821 -33.02 8.08 34.56
N ASP A 822 -33.13 7.93 33.23
CA ASP A 822 -34.36 8.16 32.47
C ASP A 822 -34.72 6.96 31.56
N PRO A 823 -35.39 5.94 32.13
CA PRO A 823 -35.83 4.76 31.37
C PRO A 823 -36.86 5.04 30.26
N SER A 824 -37.41 6.25 30.17
CA SER A 824 -38.30 6.62 29.06
C SER A 824 -37.55 6.76 27.73
N GLY A 825 -36.26 7.11 27.80
CA GLY A 825 -35.42 7.43 26.65
C GLY A 825 -35.51 8.89 26.19
N ASP A 826 -36.39 9.70 26.77
CA ASP A 826 -36.65 11.08 26.32
C ASP A 826 -35.41 11.98 26.49
N THR A 827 -34.69 11.85 27.61
CA THR A 827 -33.47 12.63 27.87
C THR A 827 -32.37 12.32 26.86
N LEU A 828 -32.13 11.03 26.58
CA LEU A 828 -31.13 10.60 25.62
C LEU A 828 -31.53 11.00 24.19
N GLN A 829 -32.82 10.84 23.83
CA GLN A 829 -33.35 11.27 22.54
C GLN A 829 -33.16 12.77 22.31
N ALA A 830 -33.50 13.60 23.30
CA ALA A 830 -33.34 15.05 23.20
C ALA A 830 -31.86 15.45 23.04
N TRP A 831 -30.96 14.78 23.76
CA TRP A 831 -29.52 15.00 23.61
C TRP A 831 -29.02 14.61 22.21
N ILE A 832 -29.45 13.45 21.69
CA ILE A 832 -29.09 13.00 20.34
C ILE A 832 -29.54 14.00 19.27
N GLU A 833 -30.79 14.46 19.34
CA GLU A 833 -31.33 15.46 18.41
C GLU A 833 -30.52 16.77 18.45
N GLU A 834 -30.17 17.23 19.65
CA GLU A 834 -29.38 18.44 19.87
C GLU A 834 -27.95 18.30 19.33
N MET A 835 -27.24 17.23 19.70
CA MET A 835 -25.83 17.03 19.31
C MET A 835 -25.68 16.68 17.85
N ALA A 836 -26.59 15.88 17.28
CA ALA A 836 -26.56 15.57 15.86
C ALA A 836 -26.77 16.81 15.00
N SER A 837 -27.74 17.66 15.39
CA SER A 837 -27.97 18.94 14.72
C SER A 837 -26.75 19.87 14.83
N TYR A 838 -26.07 19.86 15.98
CA TYR A 838 -24.86 20.65 16.18
C TYR A 838 -23.70 20.19 15.29
N VAL A 839 -23.35 18.90 15.29
CA VAL A 839 -22.30 18.36 14.42
C VAL A 839 -22.60 18.67 12.95
N LYS A 840 -23.84 18.45 12.50
CA LYS A 840 -24.26 18.73 11.11
C LYS A 840 -24.24 20.20 10.73
N SER A 841 -24.33 21.11 11.70
CA SER A 841 -24.19 22.54 11.44
C SER A 841 -22.74 22.94 11.12
N ILE A 842 -21.76 22.17 11.63
CA ILE A 842 -20.32 22.37 11.41
C ILE A 842 -19.85 21.58 10.18
N ASP A 843 -20.33 20.35 10.04
CA ASP A 843 -20.01 19.41 8.97
C ASP A 843 -21.30 18.83 8.33
N PRO A 844 -21.78 19.42 7.22
CA PRO A 844 -22.96 18.94 6.52
C PRO A 844 -22.67 17.78 5.55
N VAL A 845 -21.40 17.36 5.41
CA VAL A 845 -20.93 16.46 4.33
C VAL A 845 -20.75 15.03 4.82
N HIS A 846 -19.95 14.82 5.87
CA HIS A 846 -19.65 13.49 6.39
C HIS A 846 -20.89 12.77 6.89
N LEU A 847 -20.83 11.44 6.97
CA LEU A 847 -21.87 10.68 7.67
C LEU A 847 -21.79 10.95 9.18
N LEU A 848 -22.91 10.75 9.87
CA LEU A 848 -22.98 10.93 11.32
C LEU A 848 -23.87 9.85 11.88
N GLU A 849 -23.41 9.24 12.97
CA GLU A 849 -24.11 8.19 13.68
C GLU A 849 -24.00 8.37 15.20
N ILE A 850 -24.72 7.53 15.96
CA ILE A 850 -24.96 7.74 17.39
C ILE A 850 -23.99 6.96 18.28
N GLY A 851 -23.74 5.67 17.98
CA GLY A 851 -22.98 4.72 18.79
C GLY A 851 -23.83 3.78 19.67
N ILE A 852 -25.12 3.57 19.37
CA ILE A 852 -26.06 2.73 20.18
C ILE A 852 -25.88 1.22 20.00
N GLU A 853 -26.03 0.41 21.04
CA GLU A 853 -25.95 -1.07 20.93
C GLU A 853 -27.18 -1.75 20.29
N GLY A 854 -28.28 -1.00 20.09
CA GLY A 854 -29.53 -1.49 19.49
C GLY A 854 -30.66 -1.86 20.46
N PHE A 855 -30.56 -1.54 21.76
CA PHE A 855 -31.63 -1.85 22.71
C PHE A 855 -32.86 -0.94 22.56
N TYR A 856 -34.03 -1.53 22.32
CA TYR A 856 -35.31 -0.81 22.26
C TYR A 856 -35.94 -0.63 23.65
N GLY A 857 -35.72 0.51 24.29
CA GLY A 857 -36.38 0.88 25.56
C GLY A 857 -36.22 -0.16 26.68
N PRO A 858 -37.15 -0.28 27.65
CA PRO A 858 -37.03 -1.23 28.77
C PRO A 858 -37.17 -2.71 28.37
N SER A 859 -37.30 -3.04 27.08
CA SER A 859 -37.27 -4.41 26.60
C SER A 859 -35.83 -4.92 26.55
N ILE A 860 -35.33 -5.33 27.72
CA ILE A 860 -34.26 -6.33 27.78
C ILE A 860 -34.86 -7.62 27.19
N PRO A 861 -34.18 -8.34 26.28
CA PRO A 861 -34.59 -9.67 25.89
C PRO A 861 -34.73 -10.54 27.16
N GLU A 862 -35.97 -10.91 27.49
CA GLU A 862 -36.25 -11.88 28.55
C GLU A 862 -35.48 -13.16 28.22
N LEU A 863 -34.42 -13.45 28.98
CA LEU A 863 -33.58 -14.64 28.91
C LEU A 863 -33.00 -14.91 27.50
N LEU A 864 -31.67 -14.74 27.37
CA LEU A 864 -30.94 -15.32 26.24
C LEU A 864 -31.39 -16.78 26.06
N PRO A 865 -31.97 -17.18 24.90
CA PRO A 865 -32.32 -18.56 24.68
C PRO A 865 -31.07 -19.44 24.84
N GLU A 866 -31.23 -20.70 25.24
CA GLU A 866 -30.12 -21.69 25.36
C GLU A 866 -29.24 -21.76 24.08
N ASN A 867 -29.75 -21.26 22.94
CA ASN A 867 -29.04 -21.17 21.67
C ASN A 867 -28.67 -19.72 21.29
N HIS A 868 -27.43 -19.34 21.60
CA HIS A 868 -26.82 -18.04 21.30
C HIS A 868 -26.89 -17.64 19.82
N LEU A 869 -26.71 -18.58 18.87
CA LEU A 869 -26.75 -18.26 17.43
C LEU A 869 -28.16 -17.94 16.93
N GLN A 870 -29.19 -18.58 17.50
CA GLN A 870 -30.58 -18.25 17.19
C GLN A 870 -30.99 -16.87 17.71
N PHE A 871 -30.42 -16.44 18.84
CA PHE A 871 -30.61 -15.07 19.31
C PHE A 871 -30.04 -14.07 18.32
N VAL A 872 -28.80 -14.27 17.87
CA VAL A 872 -28.13 -13.40 16.87
C VAL A 872 -28.96 -13.29 15.59
N ASP A 873 -29.43 -14.42 15.06
CA ASP A 873 -30.26 -14.45 13.85
C ASP A 873 -31.52 -13.61 13.99
N LYS A 874 -32.27 -13.80 15.09
CA LYS A 874 -33.49 -13.01 15.37
C LYS A 874 -33.21 -11.54 15.64
N TRP A 875 -32.17 -11.26 16.41
CA TRP A 875 -31.79 -9.91 16.81
C TRP A 875 -31.37 -9.10 15.60
N MET A 876 -30.46 -9.64 14.78
CA MET A 876 -30.06 -8.98 13.53
C MET A 876 -31.24 -8.82 12.59
N GLN A 877 -32.04 -9.86 12.34
CA GLN A 877 -33.18 -9.74 11.42
C GLN A 877 -34.17 -8.65 11.86
N GLN A 878 -34.45 -8.54 13.16
CA GLN A 878 -35.33 -7.49 13.67
C GLN A 878 -34.78 -6.08 13.38
N HIS A 879 -33.47 -5.86 13.57
CA HIS A 879 -32.83 -4.56 13.30
C HIS A 879 -32.75 -4.25 11.81
N ILE A 880 -32.47 -5.27 10.99
CA ILE A 880 -32.51 -5.16 9.52
C ILE A 880 -33.92 -4.75 9.08
N ASP A 881 -34.96 -5.38 9.62
CA ASP A 881 -36.35 -5.08 9.30
C ASP A 881 -36.74 -3.66 9.76
N ASP A 882 -36.32 -3.23 10.95
CA ASP A 882 -36.59 -1.88 11.45
C ASP A 882 -35.86 -0.82 10.60
N ALA A 883 -34.59 -1.03 10.26
CA ALA A 883 -33.80 -0.13 9.42
C ALA A 883 -34.37 -0.01 8.00
N ALA A 884 -34.75 -1.13 7.38
CA ALA A 884 -35.30 -1.16 6.03
C ALA A 884 -36.73 -0.61 5.97
N ASN A 885 -37.62 -1.07 6.85
CA ASN A 885 -39.07 -0.85 6.71
C ASN A 885 -39.58 0.38 7.45
N LEU A 886 -38.91 0.83 8.51
CA LEU A 886 -39.38 1.96 9.33
C LEU A 886 -38.56 3.21 9.11
N LEU A 887 -37.23 3.07 8.97
CA LEU A 887 -36.31 4.21 8.92
C LEU A 887 -35.81 4.51 7.50
N GLY A 888 -35.80 3.52 6.61
CA GLY A 888 -35.28 3.66 5.25
C GLY A 888 -33.80 4.04 5.23
N MET A 889 -33.01 3.45 6.13
CA MET A 889 -31.60 3.79 6.37
C MET A 889 -30.68 2.56 6.26
N PRO A 890 -29.38 2.76 5.94
CA PRO A 890 -28.38 1.70 6.02
C PRO A 890 -28.26 1.18 7.46
N ILE A 891 -27.76 -0.04 7.65
CA ILE A 891 -27.42 -0.56 8.96
C ILE A 891 -26.04 -1.21 8.93
N VAL A 892 -25.28 -0.95 9.99
CA VAL A 892 -23.91 -1.43 10.14
C VAL A 892 -23.81 -2.13 11.48
N VAL A 893 -23.33 -3.37 11.48
CA VAL A 893 -23.00 -4.07 12.72
C VAL A 893 -21.69 -3.45 13.26
N GLY A 894 -21.83 -2.43 14.10
CA GLY A 894 -20.71 -1.60 14.58
C GLY A 894 -19.72 -2.33 15.49
N GLU A 895 -20.19 -3.31 16.27
CA GLU A 895 -19.32 -4.15 17.09
C GLU A 895 -19.88 -5.57 17.19
N PHE A 896 -19.03 -6.58 17.05
CA PHE A 896 -19.39 -7.95 17.39
C PHE A 896 -18.16 -8.76 17.75
N GLY A 897 -18.32 -9.68 18.71
CA GLY A 897 -17.22 -10.55 19.13
C GLY A 897 -17.65 -11.61 20.13
N VAL A 898 -16.82 -12.64 20.28
CA VAL A 898 -16.97 -13.67 21.33
C VAL A 898 -15.68 -13.75 22.14
N SER A 899 -15.81 -13.66 23.47
CA SER A 899 -14.68 -13.83 24.37
C SER A 899 -14.29 -15.30 24.45
N VAL A 900 -13.00 -15.60 24.29
CA VAL A 900 -12.44 -16.96 24.47
C VAL A 900 -11.65 -17.09 25.77
N LYS A 901 -11.48 -16.00 26.52
CA LYS A 901 -10.66 -15.94 27.72
C LYS A 901 -11.36 -16.58 28.93
N ASP A 902 -12.68 -16.54 28.97
CA ASP A 902 -13.48 -17.03 30.09
C ASP A 902 -13.73 -18.56 30.07
N GLY A 903 -13.27 -19.26 29.04
CA GLY A 903 -13.43 -20.72 28.90
C GLY A 903 -14.85 -21.21 28.58
N LYS A 904 -15.87 -20.35 28.55
CA LYS A 904 -17.26 -20.69 28.16
C LYS A 904 -17.41 -20.95 26.66
N PHE A 905 -16.65 -20.25 25.83
CA PHE A 905 -16.68 -20.38 24.37
C PHE A 905 -15.27 -20.60 23.83
N GLY A 906 -15.14 -21.53 22.88
CA GLY A 906 -13.88 -21.78 22.17
C GLY A 906 -13.77 -21.01 20.85
N ASN A 907 -12.60 -21.06 20.21
CA ASN A 907 -12.38 -20.46 18.89
C ASN A 907 -13.36 -20.98 17.83
N GLU A 908 -13.78 -22.24 17.90
CA GLU A 908 -14.78 -22.82 16.98
C GLU A 908 -16.12 -22.07 17.07
N PHE A 909 -16.61 -21.81 18.28
CA PHE A 909 -17.85 -21.07 18.48
C PHE A 909 -17.72 -19.61 18.05
N ARG A 910 -16.56 -18.97 18.30
CA ARG A 910 -16.26 -17.62 17.79
C ARG A 910 -16.37 -17.58 16.27
N GLU A 911 -15.75 -18.54 15.56
CA GLU A 911 -15.81 -18.61 14.10
C GLU A 911 -17.24 -18.84 13.59
N ASP A 912 -18.02 -19.71 14.24
CA ASP A 912 -19.40 -19.97 13.84
C ASP A 912 -20.33 -18.77 14.11
N PHE A 913 -20.08 -18.04 15.19
CA PHE A 913 -20.74 -16.76 15.46
C PHE A 913 -20.44 -15.73 14.37
N MET A 914 -19.16 -15.54 14.02
CA MET A 914 -18.75 -14.63 12.95
C MET A 914 -19.35 -15.04 11.58
N LYS A 915 -19.31 -16.35 11.23
CA LYS A 915 -19.96 -16.88 10.02
C LYS A 915 -21.44 -16.57 9.99
N THR A 916 -22.12 -16.64 11.14
CA THR A 916 -23.56 -16.38 11.25
C THR A 916 -23.87 -14.91 10.93
N ILE A 917 -23.11 -13.98 11.51
CA ILE A 917 -23.25 -12.53 11.25
C ILE A 917 -23.00 -12.23 9.76
N TYR A 918 -21.87 -12.71 9.22
CA TYR A 918 -21.53 -12.50 7.82
C TYR A 918 -22.56 -13.11 6.86
N ARG A 919 -23.12 -14.28 7.18
CA ARG A 919 -24.19 -14.92 6.39
C ARG A 919 -25.46 -14.07 6.39
N ILE A 920 -25.92 -13.61 7.55
CA ILE A 920 -27.14 -12.80 7.66
C ILE A 920 -26.98 -11.50 6.87
N PHE A 921 -25.85 -10.81 7.07
CA PHE A 921 -25.53 -9.59 6.34
C PHE A 921 -25.47 -9.83 4.83
N LEU A 922 -24.73 -10.85 4.38
CA LEU A 922 -24.59 -11.19 2.96
C LEU A 922 -25.93 -11.53 2.30
N SER A 923 -26.83 -12.23 3.01
CA SER A 923 -28.20 -12.51 2.52
C SER A 923 -28.96 -11.21 2.30
N SER A 924 -28.96 -10.33 3.30
CA SER A 924 -29.69 -9.05 3.23
C SER A 924 -29.13 -8.12 2.16
N TRP A 925 -27.80 -8.11 1.98
CA TRP A 925 -27.11 -7.40 0.91
C TRP A 925 -27.53 -7.90 -0.48
N LYS A 926 -27.48 -9.22 -0.70
CA LYS A 926 -27.83 -9.85 -1.99
C LYS A 926 -29.29 -9.65 -2.37
N GLU A 927 -30.18 -9.58 -1.39
CA GLU A 927 -31.60 -9.29 -1.60
C GLU A 927 -31.86 -7.79 -1.83
N GLY A 928 -30.84 -6.93 -1.68
CA GLY A 928 -30.94 -5.48 -1.85
C GLY A 928 -31.73 -4.78 -0.75
N VAL A 929 -31.98 -5.46 0.37
CA VAL A 929 -32.84 -4.99 1.47
C VAL A 929 -32.16 -3.88 2.26
N ILE A 930 -30.89 -4.08 2.63
CA ILE A 930 -30.05 -3.08 3.32
C ILE A 930 -28.61 -3.09 2.79
N GLY A 931 -27.91 -1.97 2.96
CA GLY A 931 -26.48 -1.84 2.88
C GLY A 931 -25.92 -1.22 4.16
N GLY A 932 -24.60 -1.21 4.29
CA GLY A 932 -23.92 -0.69 5.47
C GLY A 932 -22.65 -1.46 5.72
N GLY A 933 -22.71 -2.61 6.40
CA GLY A 933 -21.55 -3.50 6.60
C GLY A 933 -21.38 -4.00 8.03
N CYS A 934 -20.16 -4.40 8.37
CA CYS A 934 -19.84 -4.94 9.71
C CYS A 934 -18.41 -4.62 10.14
N LEU A 935 -18.23 -4.49 11.46
CA LEU A 935 -16.99 -4.13 12.13
C LEU A 935 -16.70 -5.11 13.28
N LEU A 936 -15.64 -5.90 13.14
CA LEU A 936 -15.23 -6.89 14.14
C LEU A 936 -14.65 -6.21 15.39
N TRP A 937 -15.10 -6.62 16.58
CA TRP A 937 -14.43 -6.30 17.86
C TRP A 937 -13.59 -7.50 18.32
N GLN A 938 -12.27 -7.41 18.40
CA GLN A 938 -11.40 -6.32 17.94
C GLN A 938 -10.10 -6.89 17.40
N LEU A 939 -9.41 -6.12 16.56
CA LEU A 939 -8.21 -6.57 15.85
C LEU A 939 -6.96 -5.99 16.51
N PHE A 940 -5.93 -6.81 16.70
CA PHE A 940 -4.66 -6.36 17.28
C PHE A 940 -3.45 -6.81 16.44
N PRO A 941 -2.40 -5.97 16.36
CA PRO A 941 -1.11 -6.40 15.85
C PRO A 941 -0.42 -7.35 16.83
N GLU A 942 0.60 -8.06 16.35
CA GLU A 942 1.45 -8.86 17.23
C GLU A 942 2.15 -7.98 18.30
N GLY A 943 2.28 -8.50 19.53
CA GLY A 943 2.91 -7.76 20.64
C GLY A 943 1.96 -6.83 21.43
N ALA A 944 0.67 -6.80 21.09
CA ALA A 944 -0.36 -6.02 21.78
C ALA A 944 -1.24 -6.87 22.73
N GLU A 945 -0.83 -8.11 23.05
CA GLU A 945 -1.64 -9.10 23.76
C GLU A 945 -1.94 -8.74 25.23
N HIS A 946 -1.14 -7.83 25.80
CA HIS A 946 -1.40 -7.31 27.14
C HIS A 946 -2.69 -6.48 27.22
N MET A 947 -3.23 -6.03 26.08
CA MET A 947 -4.50 -5.31 25.98
C MET A 947 -5.69 -6.24 25.65
N ASP A 948 -5.47 -7.56 25.58
CA ASP A 948 -6.51 -8.53 25.26
C ASP A 948 -7.57 -8.62 26.38
N ASP A 949 -8.74 -8.07 26.09
CA ASP A 949 -9.96 -8.12 26.89
C ASP A 949 -10.71 -9.46 26.77
N GLY A 950 -10.18 -10.39 25.98
CA GLY A 950 -10.74 -11.70 25.67
C GLY A 950 -11.36 -11.79 24.27
N TYR A 951 -11.59 -10.64 23.62
CA TYR A 951 -12.15 -10.55 22.26
C TYR A 951 -11.09 -10.35 21.18
N ALA A 952 -9.81 -10.18 21.55
CA ALA A 952 -8.76 -9.89 20.59
C ALA A 952 -8.63 -10.99 19.52
N VAL A 953 -8.57 -10.54 18.27
CA VAL A 953 -8.11 -11.31 17.12
C VAL A 953 -6.73 -10.77 16.73
N ILE A 954 -5.69 -11.58 16.89
CA ILE A 954 -4.30 -11.18 16.63
C ILE A 954 -3.88 -11.73 15.26
N PHE A 955 -3.42 -10.87 14.35
CA PHE A 955 -3.13 -11.24 12.96
C PHE A 955 -2.30 -12.53 12.83
N ALA A 956 -1.13 -12.55 13.46
CA ALA A 956 -0.19 -13.67 13.39
C ALA A 956 -0.70 -14.98 14.01
N LYS A 957 -1.69 -14.90 14.92
CA LYS A 957 -2.14 -16.03 15.75
C LYS A 957 -3.53 -16.55 15.38
N SER A 958 -4.24 -15.87 14.47
CA SER A 958 -5.62 -16.22 14.11
C SER A 958 -5.80 -16.40 12.59
N PRO A 959 -5.01 -17.25 11.91
CA PRO A 959 -5.05 -17.40 10.44
C PRO A 959 -6.41 -17.92 9.92
N SER A 960 -7.13 -18.71 10.71
CA SER A 960 -8.49 -19.18 10.37
C SER A 960 -9.51 -18.05 10.38
N THR A 961 -9.46 -17.18 11.40
CA THR A 961 -10.31 -15.99 11.50
C THR A 961 -9.99 -14.97 10.40
N LEU A 962 -8.72 -14.77 10.06
CA LEU A 962 -8.33 -13.93 8.91
C LEU A 962 -8.79 -14.52 7.58
N SER A 963 -8.70 -15.84 7.42
CA SER A 963 -9.23 -16.51 6.23
C SER A 963 -10.75 -16.34 6.11
N LEU A 964 -11.47 -16.32 7.23
CA LEU A 964 -12.90 -16.04 7.27
C LEU A 964 -13.22 -14.61 6.82
N LEU A 965 -12.50 -13.62 7.35
CA LEU A 965 -12.60 -12.21 6.94
C LEU A 965 -12.34 -12.05 5.43
N ALA A 966 -11.26 -12.63 4.92
CA ALA A 966 -10.91 -12.58 3.51
C ALA A 966 -11.94 -13.30 2.61
N ASN A 967 -12.54 -14.40 3.08
CA ASN A 967 -13.62 -15.08 2.38
C ASN A 967 -14.89 -14.24 2.32
N HIS A 968 -15.24 -13.55 3.41
CA HIS A 968 -16.41 -12.68 3.43
C HIS A 968 -16.25 -11.52 2.44
N LEU A 969 -15.08 -10.89 2.40
CA LEU A 969 -14.75 -9.83 1.44
C LEU A 969 -14.94 -10.30 0.00
N ARG A 970 -14.37 -11.46 -0.37
CA ARG A 970 -14.56 -12.05 -1.71
C ARG A 970 -16.03 -12.28 -2.08
N CYS A 971 -16.85 -12.65 -1.11
CA CYS A 971 -18.28 -12.88 -1.31
C CYS A 971 -19.09 -11.59 -1.49
N LEU A 972 -18.58 -10.43 -1.04
CA LEU A 972 -19.20 -9.12 -1.22
C LEU A 972 -18.84 -8.50 -2.59
N GLU A 973 -17.71 -8.90 -3.16
CA GLU A 973 -17.25 -8.49 -4.50
C GLU A 973 -17.89 -9.29 -5.66
N CYS A 974 -18.55 -10.42 -5.35
CA CYS A 974 -19.26 -11.30 -6.30
C CYS A 974 -20.78 -11.10 -6.20
#